data_AF-Q98Q64-F1
#
_entry.id   AF-Q98Q64-F1
#
_cell.length_a   1.000
_cell.length_b   1.000
_cell.length_c   1.000
_cell.angle_alpha   90.00
_cell.angle_beta   90.00
_cell.angle_gamma   90.00
#
_symmetry.space_group_name_H-M   'P 1'
#
loop_
_entity.id
_entity.type
_entity.pdbx_description
1 polymer ?
#
loop_
_entity_poly.entity_id
_entity_poly.type
_entity_poly.pdbx_seq_one_letter_code
_entity_poly.pdbx_strand_id
1 'polypeptide(L)'
;MKRKWKKMIIFSSTLVLGFAPLVLTSCLNSSDDKKVNSLQEQINNLTTQRKTLEDKISMLNSANKTPEIQKQIEDSNKELQKLTKDIEAKKKEIDSINPSKKPIEIPNSKTPNYDNLVFDTKTITINKYEPLGRSKEHLYATDIQLESLELVTSDSNFSLKAKALIPDRDAQGRSISNTTGKIYILVEVTNVHNKSKRDEKILIDGFKTSPFNTGSDGKIESDASSALKSDLQEYVAANSLERFHKDNPKYLDILKRQLGAGNFDITKYREDIKRNSTAESEFDKKAKELNQDSYENQLVKGFTVPVYDQSGKNLGLNIKEETVVKGPSWVDSVNRNSYSVAGLARTLPNEMYKKIALQTYSVDVFNPKKNANGEIEDAKVSTKDIGTMWILDYEKTNNGKYPTKWYFGTNVHVIDKVNAETKSLGITKFNKNVPIRTTLKTTLENDFMTQIGIVKKSGQSENPFKVVYTATDYLRSNPSDYLVEEQKTKYKDFQEFIDFAVLEIDFTKLDLQTRVSAEEFAREFTNGYAENTANHIKFLKNSYLKDSSKIDVPLSRAERDAKYKGDSLFALGFPSTAGDYFLDKYQDSRQIKFNKVSTSLWVNGESSWYGQLSIPENGEDHFKDQIKNGNYLSYTLGYRSFIDKPGIADLFILSPIETAKRDPETQQIKYFEYDGKKYLYSGLSYAPKHYSPIGGSSGSSIRNQNNELVSVWHTGATSTNSGISSAFRSEGFDYKGLYGQYNLGQYDLIYGGGKDQKEGASYREALKKLYGDSFKTNLFENIKEVPNDFKFDNSAKANNS
;
A
#
# COMPACT_ATOMS: atom_id res chain seq x y z
N MET A 1 22.41 36.84 44.95
CA MET A 1 23.42 36.84 46.04
C MET A 1 22.91 35.99 47.22
N LYS A 2 23.69 35.86 48.31
CA LYS A 2 23.37 35.17 49.61
C LYS A 2 21.88 35.31 50.00
N ARG A 3 21.08 34.31 50.40
CA ARG A 3 21.22 33.05 51.18
C ARG A 3 21.40 33.25 52.70
N LYS A 4 20.56 32.55 53.51
CA LYS A 4 20.55 32.39 55.00
C LYS A 4 19.92 33.54 55.82
N TRP A 5 19.30 33.32 57.00
CA TRP A 5 18.73 32.13 57.72
C TRP A 5 18.09 32.57 59.06
N LYS A 6 17.17 31.75 59.63
CA LYS A 6 17.21 31.12 61.00
C LYS A 6 15.79 30.67 61.43
N LYS A 7 15.55 29.37 61.68
CA LYS A 7 15.60 28.59 62.97
C LYS A 7 14.31 28.77 63.82
N MET A 8 13.76 27.78 64.56
CA MET A 8 14.12 26.36 64.87
C MET A 8 12.76 25.59 65.11
N ILE A 9 12.56 24.37 65.65
CA ILE A 9 13.29 23.30 66.40
C ILE A 9 12.54 21.93 66.05
N ILE A 10 13.16 20.75 65.90
CA ILE A 10 13.33 19.61 66.88
C ILE A 10 12.00 19.08 67.50
N PHE A 11 11.67 17.77 67.58
CA PHE A 11 12.39 16.52 67.25
C PHE A 11 11.46 15.36 66.79
N SER A 12 12.08 14.20 66.49
CA SER A 12 11.53 12.95 65.95
C SER A 12 10.93 11.95 66.95
N SER A 13 10.04 11.05 66.49
CA SER A 13 10.00 9.64 66.94
C SER A 13 9.35 8.71 65.90
N THR A 14 9.68 7.41 65.96
CA THR A 14 9.61 6.44 64.84
C THR A 14 8.49 5.38 64.96
N LEU A 15 7.92 5.01 63.79
CA LEU A 15 7.65 3.62 63.33
C LEU A 15 6.43 2.80 63.84
N VAL A 16 6.01 1.85 62.98
CA VAL A 16 5.24 0.59 63.20
C VAL A 16 3.69 0.60 63.02
N LEU A 17 3.28 -0.01 61.90
CA LEU A 17 2.12 -0.89 61.60
C LEU A 17 0.74 -0.71 62.29
N GLY A 18 -0.35 -0.89 61.52
CA GLY A 18 -1.65 -1.32 62.06
C GLY A 18 -2.92 -0.89 61.31
N PHE A 19 -3.13 -1.32 60.05
CA PHE A 19 -4.43 -1.16 59.39
C PHE A 19 -5.37 -2.34 59.68
N ALA A 20 -6.38 -2.12 60.53
CA ALA A 20 -7.57 -2.96 60.63
C ALA A 20 -8.77 -2.07 60.99
N PRO A 21 -9.95 -2.21 60.34
CA PRO A 21 -11.10 -1.36 60.60
C PRO A 21 -11.87 -1.81 61.84
N LEU A 22 -12.38 -0.87 62.64
CA LEU A 22 -13.36 -1.19 63.67
C LEU A 22 -14.77 -0.85 63.19
N VAL A 23 -15.63 -1.86 63.19
CA VAL A 23 -17.06 -1.78 62.83
C VAL A 23 -17.84 -1.16 63.99
N LEU A 24 -18.85 -0.34 63.66
CA LEU A 24 -19.86 0.12 64.62
C LEU A 24 -21.25 -0.36 64.15
N THR A 25 -21.61 -1.57 64.55
CA THR A 25 -22.90 -2.21 64.26
C THR A 25 -23.90 -2.02 65.40
N SER A 26 -25.03 -1.39 65.12
CA SER A 26 -26.36 -1.78 65.61
C SER A 26 -27.44 -0.79 65.13
N CYS A 27 -28.68 -1.19 64.85
CA CYS A 27 -29.19 -2.50 64.44
C CYS A 27 -30.62 -2.30 63.90
N LEU A 28 -30.99 -2.95 62.78
CA LEU A 28 -32.35 -3.43 62.48
C LEU A 28 -32.39 -4.13 61.09
N ASN A 29 -31.54 -5.14 60.89
CA ASN A 29 -31.74 -6.05 59.75
C ASN A 29 -32.97 -6.91 60.04
N SER A 30 -34.03 -6.77 59.24
CA SER A 30 -35.22 -7.61 59.37
C SER A 30 -34.93 -9.07 58.99
N SER A 31 -35.89 -9.95 59.27
CA SER A 31 -35.97 -11.30 58.66
C SER A 31 -35.78 -11.21 57.14
N ASP A 32 -36.42 -10.20 56.56
CA ASP A 32 -36.76 -10.13 55.16
C ASP A 32 -35.59 -9.53 54.36
N ASP A 33 -34.83 -8.59 54.94
CA ASP A 33 -33.55 -8.13 54.40
C ASP A 33 -32.56 -9.29 54.25
N LYS A 34 -32.48 -10.19 55.24
CA LYS A 34 -31.61 -11.37 55.14
C LYS A 34 -32.09 -12.33 54.05
N LYS A 35 -33.41 -12.50 53.90
CA LYS A 35 -34.00 -13.34 52.86
C LYS A 35 -33.77 -12.78 51.45
N VAL A 36 -33.99 -11.47 51.25
CA VAL A 36 -33.74 -10.77 49.98
C VAL A 36 -32.27 -10.84 49.58
N ASN A 37 -31.34 -10.58 50.51
CA ASN A 37 -29.91 -10.69 50.21
C ASN A 37 -29.50 -12.12 49.80
N SER A 38 -30.01 -13.16 50.48
CA SER A 38 -29.74 -14.54 50.10
C SER A 38 -30.34 -14.92 48.74
N LEU A 39 -31.55 -14.44 48.41
CA LEU A 39 -32.15 -14.64 47.09
C LEU A 39 -31.37 -13.91 45.99
N GLN A 40 -30.86 -12.71 46.27
CA GLN A 40 -30.04 -11.95 45.34
C GLN A 40 -28.69 -12.65 45.06
N GLU A 41 -28.05 -13.23 46.08
CA GLU A 41 -26.85 -14.06 45.92
C GLU A 41 -27.12 -15.31 45.07
N GLN A 42 -28.26 -15.98 45.29
CA GLN A 42 -28.70 -17.12 44.48
C GLN A 42 -28.96 -16.72 43.01
N ILE A 43 -29.60 -15.57 42.77
CA ILE A 43 -29.80 -15.00 41.42
C ILE A 43 -28.46 -14.72 40.74
N ASN A 44 -27.49 -14.16 41.46
CA ASN A 44 -26.16 -13.87 40.92
C ASN A 44 -25.43 -15.16 40.52
N ASN A 45 -25.46 -16.20 41.35
CA ASN A 45 -24.87 -17.51 41.04
C ASN A 45 -25.53 -18.19 39.82
N LEU A 46 -26.87 -18.19 39.75
CA LEU A 46 -27.61 -18.73 38.59
C LEU A 46 -27.31 -17.92 37.30
N THR A 47 -27.13 -16.61 37.41
CA THR A 47 -26.77 -15.73 36.27
C THR A 47 -25.36 -16.04 35.76
N THR A 48 -24.39 -16.32 36.65
CA THR A 48 -23.06 -16.78 36.26
C THR A 48 -23.11 -18.13 35.55
N GLN A 49 -23.84 -19.12 36.12
CA GLN A 49 -24.03 -20.44 35.49
C GLN A 49 -24.67 -20.33 34.10
N ARG A 50 -25.70 -19.48 33.97
CA ARG A 50 -26.35 -19.18 32.69
C ARG A 50 -25.34 -18.65 31.67
N LYS A 51 -24.50 -17.69 32.04
CA LYS A 51 -23.48 -17.13 31.13
C LYS A 51 -22.47 -18.19 30.67
N THR A 52 -21.94 -19.00 31.58
CA THR A 52 -21.01 -20.09 31.22
C THR A 52 -21.64 -21.09 30.24
N LEU A 53 -22.95 -21.30 30.33
CA LEU A 53 -23.70 -22.16 29.41
C LEU A 53 -23.94 -21.49 28.05
N GLU A 54 -24.21 -20.19 28.01
CA GLU A 54 -24.27 -19.39 26.76
C GLU A 54 -22.93 -19.40 26.02
N ASP A 55 -21.82 -19.20 26.74
CA ASP A 55 -20.45 -19.27 26.20
C ASP A 55 -20.15 -20.68 25.63
N LYS A 56 -20.53 -21.75 26.35
CA LYS A 56 -20.40 -23.15 25.89
C LYS A 56 -21.23 -23.43 24.63
N ILE A 57 -22.46 -22.92 24.54
CA ILE A 57 -23.31 -23.05 23.35
C ILE A 57 -22.68 -22.30 22.16
N SER A 58 -22.07 -21.13 22.39
CA SER A 58 -21.33 -20.41 21.35
C SER A 58 -20.16 -21.23 20.80
N MET A 59 -19.33 -21.81 21.68
CA MET A 59 -18.24 -22.69 21.29
C MET A 59 -18.73 -23.91 20.48
N LEU A 60 -19.77 -24.60 20.93
CA LEU A 60 -20.31 -25.78 20.22
C LEU A 60 -20.86 -25.43 18.82
N ASN A 61 -21.45 -24.24 18.64
CA ASN A 61 -21.92 -23.77 17.32
C ASN A 61 -20.77 -23.45 16.33
N SER A 62 -19.56 -23.21 16.81
CA SER A 62 -18.37 -22.99 15.97
C SER A 62 -17.68 -24.28 15.48
N ALA A 63 -18.08 -25.45 15.99
CA ALA A 63 -17.51 -26.74 15.62
C ALA A 63 -18.22 -27.37 14.40
N ASN A 64 -17.54 -28.32 13.73
CA ASN A 64 -18.15 -29.10 12.65
C ASN A 64 -19.39 -29.84 13.15
N LYS A 65 -20.52 -29.70 12.43
CA LYS A 65 -21.83 -30.19 12.85
C LYS A 65 -21.95 -31.72 12.74
N THR A 66 -21.47 -32.43 13.75
CA THR A 66 -21.79 -33.85 13.96
C THR A 66 -23.12 -34.00 14.73
N PRO A 67 -23.84 -35.13 14.59
CA PRO A 67 -25.06 -35.39 15.38
C PRO A 67 -24.81 -35.33 16.90
N GLU A 68 -23.61 -35.73 17.34
CA GLU A 68 -23.15 -35.69 18.74
C GLU A 68 -23.11 -34.25 19.28
N ILE A 69 -22.49 -33.33 18.53
CA ILE A 69 -22.42 -31.90 18.86
C ILE A 69 -23.81 -31.26 18.81
N GLN A 70 -24.62 -31.64 17.83
CA GLN A 70 -25.98 -31.12 17.67
C GLN A 70 -26.89 -31.51 18.87
N LYS A 71 -26.75 -32.74 19.39
CA LYS A 71 -27.39 -33.17 20.64
C LYS A 71 -26.90 -32.38 21.85
N GLN A 72 -25.58 -32.17 21.99
CA GLN A 72 -25.02 -31.36 23.09
C GLN A 72 -25.51 -29.92 23.08
N ILE A 73 -25.75 -29.32 21.91
CA ILE A 73 -26.38 -28.01 21.76
C ILE A 73 -27.84 -28.06 22.22
N GLU A 74 -28.62 -29.06 21.81
CA GLU A 74 -30.03 -29.19 22.20
C GLU A 74 -30.20 -29.36 23.72
N ASP A 75 -29.39 -30.22 24.34
CA ASP A 75 -29.44 -30.47 25.79
C ASP A 75 -28.96 -29.25 26.59
N SER A 76 -27.93 -28.54 26.13
CA SER A 76 -27.49 -27.27 26.74
C SER A 76 -28.56 -26.16 26.63
N ASN A 77 -29.34 -26.13 25.54
CA ASN A 77 -30.46 -25.17 25.41
C ASN A 77 -31.63 -25.47 26.38
N LYS A 78 -31.91 -26.75 26.67
CA LYS A 78 -32.92 -27.14 27.68
C LYS A 78 -32.51 -26.68 29.07
N GLU A 79 -31.24 -26.84 29.42
CA GLU A 79 -30.66 -26.36 30.68
C GLU A 79 -30.69 -24.83 30.78
N LEU A 80 -30.43 -24.10 29.68
CA LEU A 80 -30.51 -22.64 29.62
C LEU A 80 -31.92 -22.10 29.88
N GLN A 81 -32.95 -22.77 29.33
CA GLN A 81 -34.35 -22.45 29.60
C GLN A 81 -34.74 -22.70 31.06
N LYS A 82 -34.18 -23.73 31.70
CA LYS A 82 -34.39 -24.01 33.13
C LYS A 82 -33.78 -22.90 34.00
N LEU A 83 -32.50 -22.59 33.80
CA LEU A 83 -31.81 -21.51 34.53
C LEU A 83 -32.54 -20.17 34.43
N THR A 84 -33.09 -19.85 33.25
CA THR A 84 -33.88 -18.64 33.04
C THR A 84 -35.16 -18.62 33.89
N LYS A 85 -35.90 -19.73 33.95
CA LYS A 85 -37.10 -19.87 34.80
C LYS A 85 -36.77 -19.81 36.30
N ASP A 86 -35.67 -20.43 36.72
CA ASP A 86 -35.23 -20.44 38.12
C ASP A 86 -34.83 -19.02 38.59
N ILE A 87 -34.22 -18.21 37.71
CA ILE A 87 -33.93 -16.79 37.95
C ILE A 87 -35.22 -15.95 38.05
N GLU A 88 -36.18 -16.15 37.14
CA GLU A 88 -37.47 -15.44 37.19
C GLU A 88 -38.29 -15.78 38.44
N ALA A 89 -38.29 -17.05 38.86
CA ALA A 89 -38.97 -17.49 40.07
C ALA A 89 -38.40 -16.80 41.32
N LYS A 90 -37.07 -16.71 41.43
CA LYS A 90 -36.41 -16.03 42.57
C LYS A 90 -36.58 -14.51 42.56
N LYS A 91 -36.68 -13.87 41.38
CA LYS A 91 -37.07 -12.46 41.30
C LYS A 91 -38.49 -12.24 41.84
N LYS A 92 -39.46 -13.05 41.40
CA LYS A 92 -40.84 -13.03 41.93
C LYS A 92 -40.90 -13.36 43.43
N GLU A 93 -39.96 -14.14 43.96
CA GLU A 93 -39.83 -14.35 45.39
C GLU A 93 -39.35 -13.09 46.12
N ILE A 94 -38.37 -12.35 45.60
CA ILE A 94 -37.97 -11.02 46.12
C ILE A 94 -39.15 -10.03 46.05
N ASP A 95 -39.84 -9.96 44.92
CA ASP A 95 -41.00 -9.06 44.71
C ASP A 95 -42.13 -9.31 45.72
N SER A 96 -42.31 -10.56 46.16
CA SER A 96 -43.37 -10.92 47.14
C SER A 96 -42.97 -10.68 48.61
N ILE A 97 -41.70 -10.39 48.90
CA ILE A 97 -41.20 -10.17 50.27
C ILE A 97 -41.43 -8.72 50.76
N ASN A 98 -41.73 -7.74 49.89
CA ASN A 98 -42.00 -6.36 50.33
C ASN A 98 -43.20 -5.68 49.61
N PRO A 99 -44.45 -5.99 50.00
CA PRO A 99 -45.65 -5.53 49.27
C PRO A 99 -46.08 -4.07 49.49
N SER A 100 -45.41 -3.29 50.36
CA SER A 100 -46.04 -2.14 51.05
C SER A 100 -45.32 -0.78 50.93
N LYS A 101 -45.16 -0.28 49.69
CA LYS A 101 -45.05 1.17 49.42
C LYS A 101 -45.99 1.64 48.30
N LYS A 102 -47.30 1.54 48.54
CA LYS A 102 -48.28 2.47 47.94
C LYS A 102 -48.39 3.72 48.83
N PRO A 103 -48.53 4.95 48.27
CA PRO A 103 -48.67 6.15 49.08
C PRO A 103 -49.99 6.20 49.85
N ILE A 104 -49.96 6.80 51.04
CA ILE A 104 -51.14 7.30 51.78
C ILE A 104 -50.87 8.79 52.04
N GLU A 105 -51.86 9.64 51.75
CA GLU A 105 -51.72 11.10 51.85
C GLU A 105 -52.06 11.63 53.25
N ILE A 106 -51.09 12.27 53.92
CA ILE A 106 -51.31 13.45 54.79
C ILE A 106 -50.00 14.30 54.81
N PRO A 107 -49.99 15.59 55.20
CA PRO A 107 -49.57 16.60 54.23
C PRO A 107 -48.31 17.42 54.59
N ASN A 108 -47.79 18.11 53.55
CA ASN A 108 -46.89 19.26 53.63
C ASN A 108 -45.55 19.12 54.40
N SER A 109 -44.57 18.53 53.72
CA SER A 109 -43.28 19.22 53.57
C SER A 109 -42.85 19.19 52.10
N LYS A 110 -42.46 20.34 51.54
CA LYS A 110 -42.14 20.46 50.10
C LYS A 110 -40.66 20.19 49.83
N THR A 111 -40.26 18.92 49.87
CA THR A 111 -39.05 18.44 49.18
C THR A 111 -39.42 18.07 47.74
N PRO A 112 -38.80 18.67 46.71
CA PRO A 112 -39.07 18.28 45.33
C PRO A 112 -38.65 16.82 45.07
N ASN A 113 -39.53 16.03 44.46
CA ASN A 113 -39.20 14.67 44.05
C ASN A 113 -38.44 14.72 42.70
N TYR A 114 -37.12 14.60 42.78
CA TYR A 114 -36.22 14.67 41.61
C TYR A 114 -36.06 13.35 40.85
N ASP A 115 -36.61 12.24 41.35
CA ASP A 115 -36.43 10.90 40.74
C ASP A 115 -37.32 10.70 39.51
N ASN A 116 -38.42 11.45 39.39
CA ASN A 116 -39.36 11.40 38.27
C ASN A 116 -39.13 12.52 37.22
N LEU A 117 -37.97 13.19 37.22
CA LEU A 117 -37.68 14.24 36.23
C LEU A 117 -37.49 13.65 34.81
N VAL A 118 -38.42 13.94 33.92
CA VAL A 118 -38.32 13.59 32.49
C VAL A 118 -37.59 14.70 31.74
N PHE A 119 -36.28 14.55 31.60
CA PHE A 119 -35.47 15.39 30.71
C PHE A 119 -35.98 15.36 29.26
N ASP A 120 -36.26 16.53 28.68
CA ASP A 120 -36.60 16.73 27.27
C ASP A 120 -35.34 17.08 26.45
N THR A 121 -35.06 16.31 25.41
CA THR A 121 -33.91 16.52 24.52
C THR A 121 -33.97 17.83 23.74
N LYS A 122 -35.15 18.47 23.60
CA LYS A 122 -35.30 19.82 23.03
C LYS A 122 -34.67 20.92 23.88
N THR A 123 -34.34 20.65 25.15
CA THR A 123 -33.61 21.60 26.00
C THR A 123 -32.14 21.74 25.62
N ILE A 124 -31.60 20.80 24.82
CA ILE A 124 -30.18 20.76 24.48
C ILE A 124 -29.87 21.80 23.39
N THR A 125 -28.90 22.66 23.69
CA THR A 125 -28.28 23.58 22.74
C THR A 125 -26.80 23.24 22.62
N ILE A 126 -26.25 23.33 21.41
CA ILE A 126 -24.83 23.16 21.15
C ILE A 126 -24.21 24.55 21.10
N ASN A 127 -23.45 24.90 22.13
CA ASN A 127 -22.78 26.20 22.23
C ASN A 127 -21.64 26.34 21.23
N LYS A 128 -20.96 25.23 20.91
CA LYS A 128 -19.71 25.27 20.13
C LYS A 128 -19.48 24.02 19.28
N TYR A 129 -18.89 24.26 18.09
CA TYR A 129 -18.51 23.27 17.07
C TYR A 129 -17.04 23.42 16.63
N GLU A 130 -16.23 24.22 17.33
CA GLU A 130 -14.93 24.70 16.80
C GLU A 130 -13.82 23.65 16.82
N PRO A 131 -13.08 23.56 15.71
CA PRO A 131 -11.70 24.09 15.81
C PRO A 131 -11.44 25.41 15.05
N LEU A 132 -12.37 25.88 14.20
CA LEU A 132 -12.05 26.83 13.12
C LEU A 132 -12.95 28.08 12.96
N GLY A 133 -13.82 28.42 13.92
CA GLY A 133 -14.62 29.66 13.88
C GLY A 133 -15.59 29.79 12.70
N ARG A 134 -16.09 28.68 12.14
CA ARG A 134 -17.03 28.64 11.02
C ARG A 134 -18.41 28.16 11.46
N SER A 135 -19.46 28.64 10.77
CA SER A 135 -20.83 28.14 10.95
C SER A 135 -21.01 26.74 10.35
N LYS A 136 -22.00 25.98 10.82
CA LYS A 136 -22.20 24.57 10.42
C LYS A 136 -22.42 24.38 8.92
N GLU A 137 -23.02 25.37 8.24
CA GLU A 137 -23.30 25.35 6.80
C GLU A 137 -22.01 25.35 5.95
N HIS A 138 -20.86 25.70 6.56
CA HIS A 138 -19.54 25.74 5.93
C HIS A 138 -18.65 24.54 6.31
N LEU A 139 -19.12 23.66 7.20
CA LEU A 139 -18.42 22.47 7.69
C LEU A 139 -19.14 21.21 7.21
N TYR A 140 -18.40 20.17 6.82
CA TYR A 140 -18.98 18.85 6.59
C TYR A 140 -19.26 18.15 7.92
N ALA A 141 -20.19 17.20 7.93
CA ALA A 141 -20.57 16.46 9.14
C ALA A 141 -19.39 15.67 9.75
N THR A 142 -18.43 15.21 8.92
CA THR A 142 -17.19 14.57 9.36
C THR A 142 -16.10 15.52 9.86
N ASP A 143 -16.25 16.84 9.73
CA ASP A 143 -15.25 17.82 10.18
C ASP A 143 -15.34 18.08 11.70
N ILE A 144 -16.40 17.59 12.36
CA ILE A 144 -16.65 17.72 13.80
C ILE A 144 -15.84 16.69 14.60
N GLN A 145 -15.18 17.14 15.66
CA GLN A 145 -14.45 16.30 16.61
C GLN A 145 -15.28 16.12 17.90
N LEU A 146 -15.11 15.00 18.61
CA LEU A 146 -15.88 14.73 19.82
C LEU A 146 -15.48 15.70 20.96
N GLU A 147 -14.21 16.06 20.96
CA GLU A 147 -13.52 16.92 21.91
C GLU A 147 -13.89 18.41 21.75
N SER A 148 -14.44 18.81 20.59
CA SER A 148 -14.84 20.20 20.29
C SER A 148 -16.27 20.56 20.71
N LEU A 149 -17.06 19.59 21.17
CA LEU A 149 -18.51 19.74 21.36
C LEU A 149 -18.86 20.26 22.76
N GLU A 150 -19.25 21.53 22.82
CA GLU A 150 -19.81 22.13 24.03
C GLU A 150 -21.35 21.98 24.02
N LEU A 151 -21.86 21.10 24.88
CA LEU A 151 -23.29 20.84 25.05
C LEU A 151 -23.82 21.51 26.31
N VAL A 152 -24.89 22.29 26.19
CA VAL A 152 -25.61 22.88 27.32
C VAL A 152 -27.09 22.50 27.28
N THR A 153 -27.77 22.55 28.42
CA THR A 153 -29.23 22.42 28.53
C THR A 153 -29.80 23.61 29.29
N SER A 154 -31.02 24.02 28.95
CA SER A 154 -31.81 24.97 29.74
C SER A 154 -32.42 24.37 31.02
N ASP A 155 -32.40 23.05 31.19
CA ASP A 155 -32.83 22.37 32.41
C ASP A 155 -31.65 22.17 33.39
N SER A 156 -31.58 23.04 34.39
CA SER A 156 -30.53 23.03 35.42
C SER A 156 -30.52 21.80 36.34
N ASN A 157 -31.50 20.90 36.22
CA ASN A 157 -31.51 19.62 36.93
C ASN A 157 -30.63 18.54 36.26
N PHE A 158 -30.05 18.83 35.08
CA PHE A 158 -29.25 17.87 34.32
C PHE A 158 -27.92 18.44 33.85
N SER A 159 -26.91 17.58 33.78
CA SER A 159 -25.63 17.87 33.11
C SER A 159 -25.40 16.92 31.94
N LEU A 160 -24.78 17.45 30.89
CA LEU A 160 -24.57 16.75 29.61
C LEU A 160 -23.09 16.38 29.43
N LYS A 161 -22.83 15.28 28.73
CA LYS A 161 -21.50 14.95 28.22
C LYS A 161 -21.61 14.22 26.88
N ALA A 162 -20.93 14.70 25.84
CA ALA A 162 -20.81 13.94 24.59
C ALA A 162 -20.00 12.65 24.82
N LYS A 163 -20.53 11.50 24.39
CA LYS A 163 -19.88 10.18 24.51
C LYS A 163 -19.35 9.66 23.18
N ALA A 164 -20.07 9.91 22.08
CA ALA A 164 -19.69 9.47 20.75
C ALA A 164 -20.35 10.32 19.65
N LEU A 165 -19.65 10.44 18.53
CA LEU A 165 -20.24 10.78 17.23
C LEU A 165 -20.71 9.50 16.54
N ILE A 166 -21.94 9.52 16.02
CA ILE A 166 -22.55 8.41 15.29
C ILE A 166 -22.92 8.94 13.90
N PRO A 167 -22.30 8.45 12.81
CA PRO A 167 -22.60 8.90 11.46
C PRO A 167 -24.05 8.57 11.06
N ASP A 168 -24.62 9.39 10.17
CA ASP A 168 -25.84 9.05 9.45
C ASP A 168 -25.55 7.91 8.46
N ARG A 169 -26.47 6.96 8.30
CA ARG A 169 -26.21 5.71 7.56
C ARG A 169 -27.35 5.32 6.62
N ASP A 170 -26.98 4.74 5.48
CA ASP A 170 -27.94 4.17 4.53
C ASP A 170 -28.43 2.77 4.90
N ALA A 171 -29.32 2.21 4.07
CA ALA A 171 -29.88 0.87 4.23
C ALA A 171 -28.84 -0.28 4.07
N GLN A 172 -27.60 0.03 3.67
CA GLN A 172 -26.47 -0.90 3.64
C GLN A 172 -25.48 -0.65 4.80
N GLY A 173 -25.83 0.23 5.74
CA GLY A 173 -25.00 0.59 6.90
C GLY A 173 -23.80 1.48 6.57
N ARG A 174 -23.67 2.00 5.33
CA ARG A 174 -22.58 2.91 4.93
C ARG A 174 -22.84 4.29 5.52
N SER A 175 -21.80 4.97 6.01
CA SER A 175 -21.90 6.38 6.42
C SER A 175 -22.30 7.23 5.20
N ILE A 176 -23.29 8.09 5.35
CA ILE A 176 -23.77 9.07 4.35
C ILE A 176 -23.81 10.49 4.89
N SER A 177 -23.15 10.72 6.04
CA SER A 177 -23.20 11.94 6.84
C SER A 177 -22.93 13.23 6.05
N ASN A 178 -21.98 13.18 5.11
CA ASN A 178 -21.64 14.32 4.25
C ASN A 178 -22.56 14.42 3.03
N THR A 179 -23.21 13.35 2.60
CA THR A 179 -24.27 13.42 1.58
C THR A 179 -25.54 14.05 2.16
N THR A 180 -25.94 13.68 3.37
CA THR A 180 -27.18 14.14 4.00
C THR A 180 -27.03 15.43 4.81
N GLY A 181 -25.80 15.83 5.14
CA GLY A 181 -25.53 17.01 5.99
C GLY A 181 -25.90 16.77 7.45
N LYS A 182 -25.76 15.53 7.93
CA LYS A 182 -26.27 15.04 9.22
C LYS A 182 -25.26 14.21 9.98
N ILE A 183 -25.28 14.33 11.30
CA ILE A 183 -24.60 13.42 12.23
C ILE A 183 -25.41 13.31 13.51
N TYR A 184 -25.25 12.23 14.27
CA TYR A 184 -25.88 12.09 15.59
C TYR A 184 -24.83 12.17 16.69
N ILE A 185 -25.16 12.79 17.82
CA ILE A 185 -24.37 12.69 19.06
C ILE A 185 -25.05 11.69 19.99
N LEU A 186 -24.27 10.81 20.62
CA LEU A 186 -24.67 10.09 21.83
C LEU A 186 -24.25 10.92 23.05
N VAL A 187 -25.22 11.32 23.88
CA VAL A 187 -25.03 12.23 25.02
C VAL A 187 -25.37 11.52 26.32
N GLU A 188 -24.43 11.50 27.26
CA GLU A 188 -24.71 11.16 28.65
C GLU A 188 -25.50 12.30 29.28
N VAL A 189 -26.74 12.01 29.67
CA VAL A 189 -27.57 12.89 30.50
C VAL A 189 -27.47 12.39 31.94
N THR A 190 -26.90 13.21 32.82
CA THR A 190 -26.79 12.91 34.26
C THR A 190 -27.73 13.83 35.05
N ASN A 191 -28.64 13.25 35.84
CA ASN A 191 -29.45 14.00 36.81
C ASN A 191 -28.53 14.53 37.92
N VAL A 192 -28.50 15.85 38.13
CA VAL A 192 -27.52 16.47 39.05
C VAL A 192 -27.81 16.16 40.51
N HIS A 193 -29.04 15.77 40.85
CA HIS A 193 -29.47 15.51 42.23
C HIS A 193 -29.20 14.07 42.64
N ASN A 194 -29.76 13.10 41.92
CA ASN A 194 -29.64 11.67 42.26
C ASN A 194 -28.51 10.92 41.54
N LYS A 195 -27.77 11.59 40.64
CA LYS A 195 -26.64 11.06 39.84
C LYS A 195 -27.00 9.90 38.90
N SER A 196 -28.29 9.62 38.68
CA SER A 196 -28.72 8.68 37.64
C SER A 196 -28.27 9.16 36.26
N LYS A 197 -27.98 8.19 35.37
CA LYS A 197 -27.45 8.43 34.03
C LYS A 197 -28.30 7.71 32.98
N ARG A 198 -28.48 8.35 31.83
CA ARG A 198 -29.02 7.72 30.61
C ARG A 198 -28.32 8.29 29.37
N ASP A 199 -28.28 7.50 28.31
CA ASP A 199 -27.71 7.94 27.03
C ASP A 199 -28.84 8.36 26.08
N GLU A 200 -28.78 9.60 25.61
CA GLU A 200 -29.71 10.16 24.61
C GLU A 200 -29.04 10.23 23.24
N LYS A 201 -29.78 10.00 22.16
CA LYS A 201 -29.29 10.14 20.78
C LYS A 201 -29.93 11.35 20.09
N ILE A 202 -29.11 12.35 19.78
CA ILE A 202 -29.55 13.63 19.20
C ILE A 202 -29.12 13.69 17.74
N LEU A 203 -29.99 14.14 16.83
CA LEU A 203 -29.63 14.49 15.45
C LEU A 203 -29.15 15.95 15.39
N ILE A 204 -28.05 16.18 14.66
CA ILE A 204 -27.66 17.50 14.16
C ILE A 204 -27.72 17.46 12.64
N ASP A 205 -28.34 18.47 12.04
CA ASP A 205 -28.45 18.64 10.59
C ASP A 205 -28.00 20.05 10.14
N GLY A 206 -28.07 20.30 8.83
CA GLY A 206 -27.66 21.57 8.24
C GLY A 206 -26.15 21.76 8.10
N PHE A 207 -25.38 20.67 8.15
CA PHE A 207 -23.99 20.68 7.70
C PHE A 207 -23.89 20.84 6.18
N LYS A 208 -22.74 21.31 5.72
CA LYS A 208 -22.39 21.33 4.29
C LYS A 208 -22.52 19.93 3.69
N THR A 209 -23.10 19.84 2.50
CA THR A 209 -23.28 18.58 1.78
C THR A 209 -22.24 18.37 0.67
N SER A 210 -21.96 17.11 0.34
CA SER A 210 -21.18 16.66 -0.82
C SER A 210 -21.92 15.53 -1.56
N PRO A 211 -22.12 15.62 -2.89
CA PRO A 211 -22.78 14.57 -3.65
C PRO A 211 -21.99 13.24 -3.69
N PHE A 212 -20.70 13.28 -3.34
CA PHE A 212 -19.82 12.11 -3.24
C PHE A 212 -19.48 11.74 -1.80
N ASN A 213 -20.21 12.27 -0.81
CA ASN A 213 -19.96 12.06 0.62
C ASN A 213 -18.56 12.49 1.10
N THR A 214 -17.87 13.36 0.36
CA THR A 214 -16.50 13.81 0.70
C THR A 214 -16.48 14.76 1.89
N GLY A 215 -15.55 14.55 2.83
CA GLY A 215 -15.20 15.51 3.88
C GLY A 215 -14.30 16.65 3.39
N SER A 216 -13.89 17.56 4.29
CA SER A 216 -12.96 18.66 3.98
C SER A 216 -11.55 18.19 3.59
N ASP A 217 -11.17 17.01 4.09
CA ASP A 217 -9.93 16.28 3.76
C ASP A 217 -10.03 15.45 2.47
N GLY A 218 -11.17 15.49 1.78
CA GLY A 218 -11.45 14.75 0.55
C GLY A 218 -11.71 13.24 0.72
N LYS A 219 -11.69 12.69 1.94
CA LYS A 219 -12.01 11.26 2.17
C LYS A 219 -13.45 10.97 1.74
N ILE A 220 -13.66 9.78 1.17
CA ILE A 220 -15.00 9.20 0.93
C ILE A 220 -15.18 8.04 1.89
N GLU A 221 -16.20 8.12 2.75
CA GLU A 221 -16.45 7.14 3.82
C GLU A 221 -16.71 5.70 3.31
N SER A 222 -17.30 5.59 2.12
CA SER A 222 -17.62 4.32 1.47
C SER A 222 -16.90 4.19 0.12
N ASP A 223 -15.69 3.64 0.14
CA ASP A 223 -14.90 3.32 -1.05
C ASP A 223 -15.13 1.90 -1.57
N ALA A 224 -14.60 1.59 -2.76
CA ALA A 224 -14.67 0.25 -3.36
C ALA A 224 -14.00 -0.86 -2.52
N SER A 225 -13.16 -0.49 -1.55
CA SER A 225 -12.46 -1.41 -0.65
C SER A 225 -13.23 -1.67 0.66
N SER A 226 -14.33 -0.94 0.91
CA SER A 226 -14.92 -0.85 2.25
C SER A 226 -15.56 -2.15 2.77
N ALA A 227 -15.88 -3.09 1.87
CA ALA A 227 -16.29 -4.44 2.24
C ALA A 227 -15.13 -5.36 2.69
N LEU A 228 -13.87 -4.98 2.45
CA LEU A 228 -12.68 -5.69 2.94
C LEU A 228 -12.31 -5.29 4.37
N LYS A 229 -12.72 -4.10 4.83
CA LYS A 229 -12.29 -3.50 6.10
C LYS A 229 -12.50 -4.48 7.27
N SER A 230 -11.46 -4.59 8.10
CA SER A 230 -11.43 -5.38 9.34
C SER A 230 -11.45 -4.43 10.55
N ASP A 231 -11.64 -4.93 11.77
CA ASP A 231 -11.47 -4.07 12.95
C ASP A 231 -10.05 -3.49 12.97
N LEU A 232 -9.94 -2.17 13.13
CA LEU A 232 -8.67 -1.48 12.96
C LEU A 232 -7.69 -1.73 14.12
N GLN A 233 -8.17 -1.97 15.34
CA GLN A 233 -7.32 -2.24 16.49
C GLN A 233 -6.74 -3.66 16.40
N GLU A 234 -7.59 -4.66 16.13
CA GLU A 234 -7.14 -6.02 15.86
C GLU A 234 -6.17 -6.08 14.68
N TYR A 235 -6.48 -5.39 13.57
CA TYR A 235 -5.71 -5.48 12.34
C TYR A 235 -4.34 -4.81 12.43
N VAL A 236 -4.24 -3.72 13.20
CA VAL A 236 -2.94 -3.09 13.52
C VAL A 236 -2.09 -4.03 14.39
N ALA A 237 -2.68 -4.67 15.40
CA ALA A 237 -1.97 -5.59 16.30
C ALA A 237 -1.54 -6.91 15.63
N ALA A 238 -2.32 -7.41 14.66
CA ALA A 238 -2.04 -8.62 13.91
C ALA A 238 -0.75 -8.52 13.07
N ASN A 239 -0.07 -9.65 12.84
CA ASN A 239 1.08 -9.74 11.93
C ASN A 239 0.66 -9.86 10.45
N SER A 240 1.62 -9.76 9.52
CA SER A 240 1.34 -9.70 8.08
C SER A 240 0.70 -10.98 7.47
N LEU A 241 0.88 -12.15 8.11
CA LEU A 241 0.21 -13.42 7.78
C LEU A 241 -1.22 -13.48 8.36
N GLU A 242 -1.42 -13.05 9.60
CA GLU A 242 -2.74 -12.96 10.23
C GLU A 242 -3.66 -11.95 9.51
N ARG A 243 -3.10 -10.78 9.13
CA ARG A 243 -3.77 -9.79 8.27
C ARG A 243 -4.19 -10.38 6.93
N PHE A 244 -3.35 -11.22 6.32
CA PHE A 244 -3.70 -11.93 5.10
C PHE A 244 -4.89 -12.88 5.31
N HIS A 245 -4.88 -13.71 6.35
CA HIS A 245 -5.99 -14.63 6.63
C HIS A 245 -7.30 -13.91 7.00
N LYS A 246 -7.25 -12.72 7.62
CA LYS A 246 -8.44 -11.88 7.88
C LYS A 246 -9.07 -11.30 6.60
N ASP A 247 -8.27 -10.93 5.59
CA ASP A 247 -8.76 -10.18 4.43
C ASP A 247 -8.86 -10.99 3.12
N ASN A 248 -8.01 -12.01 2.91
CA ASN A 248 -7.97 -12.77 1.65
C ASN A 248 -9.31 -13.46 1.30
N PRO A 249 -10.07 -14.04 2.25
CA PRO A 249 -11.40 -14.58 1.96
C PRO A 249 -12.36 -13.52 1.41
N LYS A 250 -12.43 -12.34 2.06
CA LYS A 250 -13.28 -11.21 1.61
C LYS A 250 -12.87 -10.73 0.21
N TYR A 251 -11.56 -10.68 -0.06
CA TYR A 251 -11.02 -10.32 -1.37
C TYR A 251 -11.44 -11.32 -2.45
N LEU A 252 -11.37 -12.62 -2.14
CA LEU A 252 -11.77 -13.68 -3.06
C LEU A 252 -13.27 -13.69 -3.32
N ASP A 253 -14.12 -13.41 -2.32
CA ASP A 253 -15.57 -13.30 -2.52
C ASP A 253 -15.94 -12.14 -3.46
N ILE A 254 -15.28 -10.99 -3.31
CA ILE A 254 -15.44 -9.84 -4.22
C ILE A 254 -14.95 -10.20 -5.63
N LEU A 255 -13.78 -10.83 -5.75
CA LEU A 255 -13.19 -11.21 -7.03
C LEU A 255 -14.02 -12.28 -7.76
N LYS A 256 -14.45 -13.35 -7.06
CA LYS A 256 -15.37 -14.37 -7.60
C LYS A 256 -16.67 -13.72 -8.11
N ARG A 257 -17.27 -12.80 -7.34
CA ARG A 257 -18.48 -12.06 -7.78
C ARG A 257 -18.23 -11.21 -9.02
N GLN A 258 -17.06 -10.56 -9.14
CA GLN A 258 -16.68 -9.79 -10.33
C GLN A 258 -16.49 -10.70 -11.57
N LEU A 259 -15.77 -11.81 -11.42
CA LEU A 259 -15.43 -12.73 -12.51
C LEU A 259 -16.64 -13.53 -13.02
N GLY A 260 -17.55 -13.93 -12.11
CA GLY A 260 -18.74 -14.72 -12.45
C GLY A 260 -20.03 -13.92 -12.59
N ALA A 261 -19.99 -12.58 -12.55
CA ALA A 261 -21.16 -11.71 -12.47
C ALA A 261 -22.19 -12.10 -11.37
N GLY A 262 -21.70 -12.69 -10.28
CA GLY A 262 -22.51 -13.24 -9.17
C GLY A 262 -22.70 -14.77 -9.17
N ASN A 263 -22.40 -15.47 -10.28
CA ASN A 263 -22.49 -16.93 -10.38
C ASN A 263 -21.14 -17.53 -10.84
N PHE A 264 -20.15 -17.56 -9.94
CA PHE A 264 -18.80 -18.00 -10.24
C PHE A 264 -18.65 -19.52 -10.19
N ASP A 265 -18.21 -20.12 -11.31
CA ASP A 265 -17.87 -21.53 -11.43
C ASP A 265 -16.38 -21.67 -11.79
N ILE A 266 -15.59 -22.20 -10.85
CA ILE A 266 -14.14 -22.35 -11.01
C ILE A 266 -13.79 -23.30 -12.17
N THR A 267 -14.65 -24.26 -12.49
CA THR A 267 -14.48 -25.24 -13.56
C THR A 267 -14.56 -24.60 -14.95
N LYS A 268 -15.40 -23.58 -15.09
CA LYS A 268 -15.52 -22.77 -16.33
C LYS A 268 -14.46 -21.68 -16.38
N TYR A 269 -14.13 -21.09 -15.23
CA TYR A 269 -13.11 -20.03 -15.14
C TYR A 269 -11.67 -20.52 -15.40
N ARG A 270 -11.42 -21.82 -15.15
CA ARG A 270 -10.18 -22.54 -15.46
C ARG A 270 -10.46 -23.89 -16.12
N GLU A 271 -11.22 -23.89 -17.21
CA GLU A 271 -11.48 -25.10 -18.02
C GLU A 271 -10.20 -25.70 -18.64
N ASP A 272 -9.13 -24.90 -18.69
CA ASP A 272 -7.76 -25.28 -19.04
C ASP A 272 -7.06 -26.21 -18.01
N ILE A 273 -7.66 -26.44 -16.82
CA ILE A 273 -7.09 -27.27 -15.76
C ILE A 273 -8.05 -28.39 -15.33
N LYS A 274 -7.59 -29.63 -15.46
CA LYS A 274 -8.22 -30.80 -14.85
C LYS A 274 -7.85 -30.86 -13.37
N ARG A 275 -8.87 -30.73 -12.50
CA ARG A 275 -8.72 -30.73 -11.03
C ARG A 275 -8.41 -32.13 -10.47
N ASN A 276 -7.64 -32.19 -9.39
CA ASN A 276 -7.37 -33.39 -8.59
C ASN A 276 -7.33 -33.02 -7.10
N SER A 277 -8.43 -33.27 -6.38
CA SER A 277 -8.60 -32.86 -4.98
C SER A 277 -7.56 -33.43 -4.01
N THR A 278 -6.97 -34.59 -4.30
CA THR A 278 -5.88 -35.15 -3.47
C THR A 278 -4.60 -34.34 -3.64
N ALA A 279 -4.17 -34.12 -4.87
CA ALA A 279 -2.96 -33.34 -5.17
C ALA A 279 -3.09 -31.86 -4.75
N GLU A 280 -4.29 -31.31 -4.84
CA GLU A 280 -4.62 -29.96 -4.37
C GLU A 280 -4.54 -29.83 -2.84
N SER A 281 -4.96 -30.87 -2.10
CA SER A 281 -4.82 -30.92 -0.64
C SER A 281 -3.35 -31.03 -0.21
N GLU A 282 -2.54 -31.80 -0.95
CA GLU A 282 -1.08 -31.88 -0.74
C GLU A 282 -0.37 -30.56 -1.09
N PHE A 283 -0.80 -29.88 -2.16
CA PHE A 283 -0.36 -28.53 -2.50
C PHE A 283 -0.69 -27.56 -1.36
N ASP A 284 -1.92 -27.53 -0.87
CA ASP A 284 -2.36 -26.58 0.18
C ASP A 284 -1.60 -26.77 1.50
N LYS A 285 -1.34 -28.02 1.89
CA LYS A 285 -0.49 -28.32 3.06
C LYS A 285 0.92 -27.73 2.88
N LYS A 286 1.53 -27.95 1.73
CA LYS A 286 2.91 -27.52 1.41
C LYS A 286 3.01 -26.01 1.16
N ALA A 287 1.96 -25.40 0.60
CA ALA A 287 1.81 -23.96 0.43
C ALA A 287 1.81 -23.25 1.79
N LYS A 288 1.08 -23.80 2.78
CA LYS A 288 1.08 -23.33 4.17
C LYS A 288 2.47 -23.44 4.83
N GLU A 289 3.24 -24.48 4.53
CA GLU A 289 4.64 -24.64 4.99
C GLU A 289 5.65 -23.69 4.29
N LEU A 290 5.20 -22.88 3.33
CA LEU A 290 6.01 -21.99 2.49
C LEU A 290 5.46 -20.55 2.40
N ASN A 291 4.48 -20.21 3.23
CA ASN A 291 3.73 -18.96 3.17
C ASN A 291 3.26 -18.60 1.74
N GLN A 292 2.67 -19.57 1.05
CA GLN A 292 2.00 -19.44 -0.24
C GLN A 292 0.47 -19.57 -0.07
N ASP A 293 -0.30 -18.99 -1.00
CA ASP A 293 -1.78 -19.08 -0.97
C ASP A 293 -2.26 -20.47 -1.46
N SER A 294 -3.49 -20.86 -1.11
CA SER A 294 -4.04 -22.17 -1.50
C SER A 294 -4.31 -22.27 -3.01
N TYR A 295 -4.33 -23.50 -3.53
CA TYR A 295 -4.45 -23.80 -4.96
C TYR A 295 -5.65 -23.12 -5.61
N GLU A 296 -6.84 -23.20 -5.01
CA GLU A 296 -8.02 -22.52 -5.54
C GLU A 296 -7.89 -20.99 -5.48
N ASN A 297 -7.30 -20.44 -4.43
CA ASN A 297 -7.11 -18.99 -4.31
C ASN A 297 -6.15 -18.49 -5.41
N GLN A 298 -5.12 -19.27 -5.73
CA GLN A 298 -4.20 -19.00 -6.85
C GLN A 298 -4.92 -19.11 -8.21
N LEU A 299 -5.73 -20.16 -8.44
CA LEU A 299 -6.56 -20.30 -9.64
C LEU A 299 -7.48 -19.08 -9.85
N VAL A 300 -8.19 -18.66 -8.80
CA VAL A 300 -9.13 -17.51 -8.81
C VAL A 300 -8.41 -16.18 -9.03
N LYS A 301 -7.20 -16.02 -8.49
CA LYS A 301 -6.32 -14.86 -8.76
C LYS A 301 -5.68 -14.88 -10.14
N GLY A 302 -5.80 -15.98 -10.89
CA GLY A 302 -5.19 -16.19 -12.20
C GLY A 302 -3.68 -16.36 -12.17
N PHE A 303 -3.12 -16.87 -11.08
CA PHE A 303 -1.70 -17.21 -11.00
C PHE A 303 -1.36 -18.42 -11.89
N THR A 304 -0.08 -18.55 -12.20
CA THR A 304 0.53 -19.75 -12.78
C THR A 304 0.55 -20.85 -11.70
N VAL A 305 -0.02 -22.01 -11.98
CA VAL A 305 -0.18 -23.11 -11.00
C VAL A 305 0.21 -24.46 -11.59
N PRO A 306 0.61 -25.46 -10.77
CA PRO A 306 0.84 -26.81 -11.26
C PRO A 306 -0.44 -27.50 -11.73
N VAL A 307 -0.32 -28.35 -12.75
CA VAL A 307 -1.39 -29.26 -13.21
C VAL A 307 -1.01 -30.69 -12.84
N TYR A 308 -2.00 -31.51 -12.53
CA TYR A 308 -1.82 -32.88 -12.08
C TYR A 308 -2.62 -33.86 -12.96
N ASP A 309 -2.11 -35.08 -13.14
CA ASP A 309 -2.92 -36.18 -13.68
C ASP A 309 -3.80 -36.83 -12.60
N GLN A 310 -4.58 -37.84 -12.99
CA GLN A 310 -5.47 -38.56 -12.07
C GLN A 310 -4.73 -39.34 -10.96
N SER A 311 -3.44 -39.62 -11.11
CA SER A 311 -2.60 -40.24 -10.08
C SER A 311 -2.00 -39.23 -9.09
N GLY A 312 -2.19 -37.92 -9.33
CA GLY A 312 -1.59 -36.84 -8.56
C GLY A 312 -0.18 -36.46 -9.00
N LYS A 313 0.32 -37.04 -10.09
CA LYS A 313 1.63 -36.69 -10.65
C LYS A 313 1.55 -35.31 -11.31
N ASN A 314 2.50 -34.45 -10.98
CA ASN A 314 2.68 -33.13 -11.59
C ASN A 314 3.04 -33.25 -13.09
N LEU A 315 2.38 -32.46 -13.93
CA LEU A 315 2.51 -32.43 -15.40
C LEU A 315 3.23 -31.18 -15.93
N GLY A 316 3.74 -30.33 -15.05
CA GLY A 316 4.17 -28.96 -15.35
C GLY A 316 3.19 -27.90 -14.83
N LEU A 317 3.53 -26.64 -15.08
CA LEU A 317 2.75 -25.45 -14.76
C LEU A 317 1.84 -25.04 -15.91
N ASN A 318 0.72 -24.41 -15.58
CA ASN A 318 -0.17 -23.74 -16.53
C ASN A 318 -0.30 -22.25 -16.16
N ILE A 319 0.05 -21.39 -17.13
CA ILE A 319 -0.10 -19.93 -17.11
C ILE A 319 -1.52 -19.56 -17.55
N LYS A 320 -2.26 -18.77 -16.75
CA LYS A 320 -3.49 -18.16 -17.25
C LYS A 320 -3.15 -17.02 -18.22
N GLU A 321 -3.54 -17.19 -19.48
CA GLU A 321 -3.26 -16.24 -20.57
C GLU A 321 -4.05 -14.93 -20.51
N GLU A 322 -5.11 -14.87 -19.71
CA GLU A 322 -5.92 -13.66 -19.51
C GLU A 322 -5.59 -12.98 -18.18
N THR A 323 -5.08 -11.75 -18.26
CA THR A 323 -4.69 -10.94 -17.10
C THR A 323 -5.90 -10.64 -16.21
N VAL A 324 -5.87 -11.13 -14.97
CA VAL A 324 -6.97 -10.94 -14.00
C VAL A 324 -6.89 -9.56 -13.39
N VAL A 325 -7.97 -8.77 -13.54
CA VAL A 325 -8.08 -7.45 -12.89
C VAL A 325 -8.01 -7.62 -11.37
N LYS A 326 -7.09 -6.89 -10.74
CA LYS A 326 -6.87 -6.93 -9.28
C LYS A 326 -7.55 -5.73 -8.61
N GLY A 327 -8.05 -5.94 -7.40
CA GLY A 327 -8.65 -4.88 -6.56
C GLY A 327 -7.64 -4.18 -5.64
N PRO A 328 -7.95 -2.97 -5.12
CA PRO A 328 -7.05 -2.19 -4.28
C PRO A 328 -7.02 -2.70 -2.84
N SER A 329 -5.94 -2.43 -2.09
CA SER A 329 -5.92 -2.67 -0.65
C SER A 329 -6.58 -1.54 0.13
N TRP A 330 -7.54 -1.89 1.00
CA TRP A 330 -8.14 -0.93 1.94
C TRP A 330 -7.12 -0.30 2.90
N VAL A 331 -6.07 -1.06 3.25
CA VAL A 331 -4.93 -0.60 4.09
C VAL A 331 -4.14 0.52 3.42
N ASP A 332 -4.22 0.63 2.09
CA ASP A 332 -3.56 1.68 1.32
C ASP A 332 -4.45 2.93 1.17
N SER A 333 -5.77 2.83 1.37
CA SER A 333 -6.70 3.98 1.44
C SER A 333 -7.10 4.42 2.87
N VAL A 334 -6.72 3.70 3.95
CA VAL A 334 -7.06 4.09 5.35
C VAL A 334 -6.79 5.58 5.58
N ASN A 335 -7.82 6.31 6.02
CA ASN A 335 -7.81 7.75 6.29
C ASN A 335 -7.35 8.64 5.12
N ARG A 336 -7.56 8.20 3.87
CA ARG A 336 -7.23 8.94 2.63
C ARG A 336 -8.38 8.86 1.63
N ASN A 337 -8.34 9.69 0.59
CA ASN A 337 -9.23 9.55 -0.56
C ASN A 337 -8.77 8.37 -1.44
N SER A 338 -9.58 7.31 -1.51
CA SER A 338 -9.34 6.09 -2.28
C SER A 338 -9.19 6.28 -3.80
N TYR A 339 -9.61 7.44 -4.32
CA TYR A 339 -9.56 7.79 -5.74
C TYR A 339 -8.33 8.64 -6.09
N SER A 340 -7.53 9.05 -5.10
CA SER A 340 -6.30 9.84 -5.27
C SER A 340 -5.09 9.24 -4.54
N VAL A 341 -5.04 7.91 -4.41
CA VAL A 341 -3.91 7.17 -3.81
C VAL A 341 -2.98 6.53 -4.85
N ALA A 342 -3.05 6.95 -6.12
CA ALA A 342 -2.12 6.54 -7.18
C ALA A 342 -0.76 7.29 -7.17
N GLY A 343 -0.57 8.24 -6.25
CA GLY A 343 0.64 9.06 -6.11
C GLY A 343 0.35 10.56 -6.19
N LEU A 344 1.40 11.35 -5.99
CA LEU A 344 1.38 12.82 -5.90
C LEU A 344 2.05 13.43 -7.14
N ALA A 345 1.30 14.26 -7.88
CA ALA A 345 1.80 14.97 -9.05
C ALA A 345 2.50 16.28 -8.68
N ARG A 346 3.39 16.72 -9.58
CA ARG A 346 4.02 18.05 -9.68
C ARG A 346 4.61 18.61 -8.38
N THR A 347 4.99 17.76 -7.44
CA THR A 347 5.47 18.18 -6.12
C THR A 347 6.73 17.41 -5.75
N LEU A 348 7.73 18.09 -5.18
CA LEU A 348 8.91 17.46 -4.55
C LEU A 348 8.83 17.68 -3.04
N PRO A 349 8.35 16.71 -2.24
CA PRO A 349 8.12 16.94 -0.80
C PRO A 349 9.38 17.26 0.01
N ASN A 350 10.53 16.70 -0.36
CA ASN A 350 11.77 16.77 0.42
C ASN A 350 13.03 16.73 -0.47
N GLU A 351 14.20 16.92 0.16
CA GLU A 351 15.51 16.88 -0.51
C GLU A 351 15.89 15.51 -1.09
N MET A 352 15.31 14.40 -0.62
CA MET A 352 15.56 13.08 -1.21
C MET A 352 14.83 12.94 -2.56
N TYR A 353 13.56 13.35 -2.64
CA TYR A 353 12.86 13.43 -3.93
C TYR A 353 13.55 14.43 -4.87
N LYS A 354 14.05 15.57 -4.38
CA LYS A 354 14.85 16.50 -5.20
C LYS A 354 16.17 15.90 -5.68
N LYS A 355 16.89 15.14 -4.83
CA LYS A 355 18.11 14.41 -5.22
C LYS A 355 17.83 13.45 -6.39
N ILE A 356 16.73 12.70 -6.32
CA ILE A 356 16.31 11.78 -7.39
C ILE A 356 15.88 12.58 -8.63
N ALA A 357 15.10 13.65 -8.47
CA ALA A 357 14.61 14.49 -9.57
C ALA A 357 15.73 15.11 -10.41
N LEU A 358 16.86 15.46 -9.81
CA LEU A 358 18.05 15.98 -10.50
C LEU A 358 18.85 14.91 -11.26
N GLN A 359 18.48 13.63 -11.12
CA GLN A 359 19.12 12.45 -11.71
C GLN A 359 18.19 11.65 -12.64
N THR A 360 16.94 12.07 -12.76
CA THR A 360 15.87 11.38 -13.52
C THR A 360 15.30 12.31 -14.58
N TYR A 361 14.95 11.76 -15.73
CA TYR A 361 14.60 12.47 -16.96
C TYR A 361 13.29 11.92 -17.55
N SER A 362 12.49 12.80 -18.14
CA SER A 362 11.53 12.39 -19.17
C SER A 362 12.33 12.15 -20.46
N VAL A 363 12.11 11.03 -21.13
CA VAL A 363 12.73 10.71 -22.43
C VAL A 363 11.65 10.43 -23.48
N ASP A 364 11.77 11.13 -24.61
CA ASP A 364 11.02 10.94 -25.83
C ASP A 364 11.95 10.32 -26.89
N VAL A 365 11.61 9.15 -27.43
CA VAL A 365 12.34 8.55 -28.56
C VAL A 365 11.67 8.97 -29.87
N PHE A 366 12.47 9.51 -30.82
CA PHE A 366 11.99 9.92 -32.14
C PHE A 366 12.61 9.09 -33.26
N ASN A 367 11.78 8.32 -33.96
CA ASN A 367 12.15 7.57 -35.16
C ASN A 367 11.29 8.00 -36.36
N PRO A 368 11.77 7.85 -37.61
CA PRO A 368 10.94 8.03 -38.81
C PRO A 368 9.69 7.14 -38.77
N LYS A 369 8.54 7.65 -39.21
CA LYS A 369 7.33 6.83 -39.35
C LYS A 369 7.56 5.75 -40.40
N LYS A 370 7.21 4.51 -40.09
CA LYS A 370 7.28 3.36 -41.02
C LYS A 370 5.88 2.90 -41.44
N ASN A 371 5.77 2.42 -42.68
CA ASN A 371 4.56 1.82 -43.23
C ASN A 371 4.41 0.35 -42.75
N ALA A 372 3.33 -0.33 -43.17
CA ALA A 372 3.05 -1.71 -42.79
C ALA A 372 4.11 -2.74 -43.28
N ASN A 373 4.93 -2.38 -44.27
CA ASN A 373 6.03 -3.21 -44.78
C ASN A 373 7.36 -2.95 -44.05
N GLY A 374 7.41 -2.00 -43.11
CA GLY A 374 8.63 -1.58 -42.41
C GLY A 374 9.50 -0.55 -43.15
N GLU A 375 9.05 -0.04 -44.30
CA GLU A 375 9.71 1.01 -45.08
C GLU A 375 9.37 2.39 -44.47
N ILE A 376 10.25 3.39 -44.61
CA ILE A 376 9.99 4.74 -44.10
C ILE A 376 8.87 5.40 -44.94
N GLU A 377 7.75 5.71 -44.30
CA GLU A 377 6.57 6.33 -44.91
C GLU A 377 6.77 7.85 -45.09
N ASP A 378 7.22 8.52 -44.03
CA ASP A 378 7.69 9.91 -44.09
C ASP A 378 8.83 10.09 -43.07
N ALA A 379 9.96 10.62 -43.54
CA ALA A 379 11.12 10.94 -42.71
C ALA A 379 10.93 12.21 -41.85
N LYS A 380 9.85 12.98 -42.06
CA LYS A 380 9.48 14.19 -41.30
C LYS A 380 8.46 13.92 -40.20
N VAL A 381 7.61 12.90 -40.35
CA VAL A 381 6.71 12.43 -39.29
C VAL A 381 7.46 11.43 -38.44
N SER A 382 7.34 11.54 -37.11
CA SER A 382 7.95 10.60 -36.17
C SER A 382 6.91 9.96 -35.26
N THR A 383 7.15 8.70 -34.88
CA THR A 383 6.53 8.13 -33.70
C THR A 383 7.22 8.69 -32.47
N LYS A 384 6.44 9.11 -31.46
CA LYS A 384 6.93 9.56 -30.15
C LYS A 384 6.48 8.55 -29.10
N ASP A 385 7.44 7.79 -28.59
CA ASP A 385 7.28 6.94 -27.41
C ASP A 385 7.91 7.65 -26.20
N ILE A 386 7.22 7.61 -25.06
CA ILE A 386 7.55 8.39 -23.85
C ILE A 386 7.89 7.43 -22.70
N GLY A 387 9.00 7.68 -22.01
CA GLY A 387 9.36 6.99 -20.78
C GLY A 387 10.13 7.87 -19.80
N THR A 388 10.57 7.22 -18.72
CA THR A 388 11.43 7.76 -17.68
C THR A 388 12.77 7.04 -17.71
N MET A 389 13.88 7.79 -17.59
CA MET A 389 15.23 7.21 -17.43
C MET A 389 16.01 7.95 -16.35
N TRP A 390 17.08 7.36 -15.82
CA TRP A 390 17.85 7.94 -14.72
C TRP A 390 19.34 7.59 -14.81
N ILE A 391 20.22 8.44 -14.28
CA ILE A 391 21.67 8.21 -14.25
C ILE A 391 21.97 6.89 -13.53
N LEU A 392 22.58 5.95 -14.24
CA LEU A 392 23.10 4.69 -13.72
C LEU A 392 24.61 4.78 -13.45
N ASP A 393 25.38 5.20 -14.45
CA ASP A 393 26.85 5.12 -14.41
C ASP A 393 27.50 6.08 -15.43
N TYR A 394 28.82 6.18 -15.41
CA TYR A 394 29.62 6.90 -16.41
C TYR A 394 31.01 6.28 -16.57
N GLU A 395 31.58 6.41 -17.77
CA GLU A 395 32.98 6.01 -18.06
C GLU A 395 33.96 6.88 -17.26
N LYS A 396 34.94 6.27 -16.57
CA LYS A 396 35.97 7.04 -15.86
C LYS A 396 37.05 7.55 -16.80
N THR A 397 37.37 8.85 -16.69
CA THR A 397 38.44 9.48 -17.46
C THR A 397 39.79 9.33 -16.73
N ASN A 398 40.84 8.94 -17.46
CA ASN A 398 42.19 8.80 -16.89
C ASN A 398 42.92 10.14 -16.64
N ASN A 399 42.27 11.27 -16.95
CA ASN A 399 42.87 12.62 -16.95
C ASN A 399 42.08 13.65 -16.11
N GLY A 400 41.11 13.21 -15.30
CA GLY A 400 40.34 14.07 -14.41
C GLY A 400 39.30 14.98 -15.08
N LYS A 401 39.09 14.86 -16.40
CA LYS A 401 38.02 15.56 -17.12
C LYS A 401 36.64 15.02 -16.74
N TYR A 402 35.60 15.86 -16.88
CA TYR A 402 34.24 15.36 -16.75
C TYR A 402 33.95 14.27 -17.79
N PRO A 403 33.26 13.18 -17.43
CA PRO A 403 32.96 12.09 -18.36
C PRO A 403 32.00 12.54 -19.47
N THR A 404 32.29 12.11 -20.70
CA THR A 404 31.47 12.38 -21.91
C THR A 404 30.67 11.18 -22.39
N LYS A 405 30.76 10.03 -21.70
CA LYS A 405 30.00 8.80 -21.98
C LYS A 405 29.28 8.35 -20.72
N TRP A 406 27.96 8.28 -20.81
CA TRP A 406 27.06 8.10 -19.66
C TRP A 406 26.08 6.99 -19.91
N TYR A 407 25.65 6.35 -18.82
CA TYR A 407 24.74 5.22 -18.82
C TYR A 407 23.48 5.55 -18.04
N PHE A 408 22.33 5.24 -18.62
CA PHE A 408 21.01 5.55 -18.08
C PHE A 408 20.17 4.29 -17.96
N GLY A 409 19.63 4.03 -16.77
CA GLY A 409 18.71 2.92 -16.51
C GLY A 409 17.27 3.28 -16.87
N THR A 410 16.53 2.34 -17.46
CA THR A 410 15.10 2.45 -17.82
C THR A 410 14.50 1.06 -18.11
N ASN A 411 13.28 0.97 -18.66
CA ASN A 411 12.67 -0.28 -19.12
C ASN A 411 13.16 -0.70 -20.52
N VAL A 412 13.08 -1.99 -20.86
CA VAL A 412 13.31 -2.45 -22.24
C VAL A 412 12.24 -1.85 -23.16
N HIS A 413 10.97 -1.85 -22.77
CA HIS A 413 9.88 -1.31 -23.61
C HIS A 413 9.91 0.22 -23.82
N VAL A 414 10.84 0.94 -23.15
CA VAL A 414 11.10 2.37 -23.39
C VAL A 414 12.23 2.57 -24.41
N ILE A 415 13.17 1.63 -24.51
CA ILE A 415 14.33 1.71 -25.44
C ILE A 415 14.28 0.70 -26.60
N ASP A 416 13.25 -0.14 -26.71
CA ASP A 416 13.03 -1.02 -27.86
C ASP A 416 12.91 -0.24 -29.18
N LYS A 417 12.56 1.05 -29.09
CA LYS A 417 12.57 2.01 -30.19
C LYS A 417 13.96 2.56 -30.51
N VAL A 418 14.94 2.52 -29.61
CA VAL A 418 16.28 3.09 -29.84
C VAL A 418 17.10 2.12 -30.69
N ASN A 419 17.33 2.46 -31.95
CA ASN A 419 17.94 1.60 -32.95
C ASN A 419 18.92 2.38 -33.85
N ALA A 420 19.51 1.73 -34.86
CA ALA A 420 20.50 2.34 -35.76
C ALA A 420 19.99 3.57 -36.55
N GLU A 421 18.67 3.69 -36.75
CA GLU A 421 18.02 4.81 -37.46
C GLU A 421 17.66 5.99 -36.52
N THR A 422 17.73 5.82 -35.20
CA THR A 422 17.32 6.85 -34.22
C THR A 422 18.23 8.08 -34.32
N LYS A 423 17.67 9.20 -34.80
CA LYS A 423 18.41 10.44 -35.09
C LYS A 423 18.52 11.38 -33.89
N SER A 424 17.54 11.36 -33.00
CA SER A 424 17.47 12.26 -31.86
C SER A 424 16.60 11.72 -30.72
N LEU A 425 16.90 12.16 -29.50
CA LEU A 425 16.07 11.98 -28.31
C LEU A 425 15.62 13.35 -27.78
N GLY A 426 14.37 13.45 -27.33
CA GLY A 426 13.88 14.60 -26.58
C GLY A 426 13.99 14.33 -25.09
N ILE A 427 14.74 15.15 -24.37
CA ILE A 427 14.99 14.96 -22.94
C ILE A 427 14.38 16.13 -22.17
N THR A 428 13.65 15.86 -21.08
CA THR A 428 13.34 16.90 -20.07
C THR A 428 14.05 16.56 -18.77
N LYS A 429 14.80 17.52 -18.22
CA LYS A 429 15.48 17.43 -16.92
C LYS A 429 15.04 18.54 -15.96
N PHE A 430 15.21 18.32 -14.67
CA PHE A 430 15.21 19.41 -13.68
C PHE A 430 16.54 20.17 -13.65
N ASN A 431 16.44 21.45 -13.30
CA ASN A 431 17.59 22.31 -13.03
C ASN A 431 17.86 22.40 -11.52
N LYS A 432 19.12 22.66 -11.14
CA LYS A 432 19.61 22.64 -9.74
C LYS A 432 18.81 23.52 -8.78
N ASN A 433 18.21 24.60 -9.29
CA ASN A 433 17.40 25.56 -8.56
C ASN A 433 15.94 25.11 -8.28
N VAL A 434 15.53 23.91 -8.71
CA VAL A 434 14.17 23.41 -8.45
C VAL A 434 13.81 23.47 -6.95
N PRO A 435 12.65 24.03 -6.56
CA PRO A 435 12.22 24.08 -5.17
C PRO A 435 11.66 22.73 -4.70
N ILE A 436 11.70 22.52 -3.38
CA ILE A 436 10.87 21.52 -2.70
C ILE A 436 9.59 22.18 -2.18
N ARG A 437 8.59 21.38 -1.77
CA ARG A 437 7.35 21.81 -1.12
C ARG A 437 6.47 22.80 -1.91
N THR A 438 6.76 22.99 -3.19
CA THR A 438 6.03 23.85 -4.11
C THR A 438 5.29 23.00 -5.14
N THR A 439 4.04 23.35 -5.45
CA THR A 439 3.33 22.81 -6.61
C THR A 439 3.92 23.40 -7.88
N LEU A 440 4.51 22.54 -8.69
CA LEU A 440 5.14 22.86 -9.96
C LEU A 440 4.11 22.83 -11.11
N LYS A 441 4.56 23.23 -12.30
CA LYS A 441 3.81 23.10 -13.56
C LYS A 441 4.20 21.81 -14.31
N THR A 442 3.42 21.43 -15.33
CA THR A 442 3.74 20.32 -16.26
C THR A 442 4.99 20.64 -17.11
N THR A 443 5.64 19.62 -17.68
CA THR A 443 6.99 19.76 -18.30
C THR A 443 7.11 20.81 -19.40
N LEU A 444 6.02 21.13 -20.12
CA LEU A 444 6.02 22.16 -21.16
C LEU A 444 5.87 23.61 -20.67
N GLU A 445 5.52 23.82 -19.40
CA GLU A 445 5.24 25.15 -18.84
C GLU A 445 6.15 25.48 -17.63
N ASN A 446 7.05 24.58 -17.24
CA ASN A 446 7.78 24.61 -15.96
C ASN A 446 9.16 25.27 -16.04
N ASP A 447 9.28 26.43 -15.41
CA ASP A 447 10.48 27.28 -15.40
C ASP A 447 11.69 26.67 -14.65
N PHE A 448 11.49 25.58 -13.90
CA PHE A 448 12.56 24.82 -13.21
C PHE A 448 13.08 23.62 -14.02
N MET A 449 12.64 23.45 -15.26
CA MET A 449 13.03 22.37 -16.15
C MET A 449 13.70 22.89 -17.42
N THR A 450 14.56 22.07 -18.04
CA THR A 450 15.07 22.32 -19.39
C THR A 450 14.66 21.15 -20.29
N GLN A 451 14.10 21.48 -21.45
CA GLN A 451 13.88 20.56 -22.56
C GLN A 451 15.07 20.64 -23.52
N ILE A 452 15.61 19.48 -23.90
CA ILE A 452 16.85 19.34 -24.66
C ILE A 452 16.62 18.32 -25.77
N GLY A 453 16.67 18.76 -27.03
CA GLY A 453 16.79 17.84 -28.17
C GLY A 453 18.25 17.48 -28.38
N ILE A 454 18.63 16.23 -28.10
CA ILE A 454 19.98 15.72 -28.40
C ILE A 454 19.94 14.99 -29.75
N VAL A 455 20.83 15.37 -30.68
CA VAL A 455 20.81 14.95 -32.09
C VAL A 455 22.15 14.35 -32.48
N LYS A 456 22.13 13.27 -33.27
CA LYS A 456 23.35 12.68 -33.86
C LYS A 456 24.06 13.68 -34.79
N LYS A 457 25.37 13.86 -34.59
CA LYS A 457 26.21 14.72 -35.43
C LYS A 457 26.19 14.29 -36.89
N SER A 458 26.00 15.23 -37.81
CA SER A 458 26.05 14.96 -39.25
C SER A 458 27.42 14.36 -39.65
N GLY A 459 27.39 13.33 -40.51
CA GLY A 459 28.59 12.61 -40.96
C GLY A 459 29.16 11.58 -39.99
N GLN A 460 28.66 11.45 -38.75
CA GLN A 460 29.05 10.34 -37.87
C GLN A 460 28.47 9.01 -38.39
N SER A 461 29.32 7.98 -38.51
CA SER A 461 28.89 6.61 -38.77
C SER A 461 28.22 6.03 -37.52
N GLU A 462 28.90 6.08 -36.38
CA GLU A 462 28.42 5.56 -35.10
C GLU A 462 27.19 6.31 -34.56
N ASN A 463 26.33 5.62 -33.80
CA ASN A 463 25.20 6.24 -33.12
C ASN A 463 25.66 6.77 -31.74
N PRO A 464 25.36 8.03 -31.34
CA PRO A 464 25.53 8.48 -29.96
C PRO A 464 24.67 7.69 -28.95
N PHE A 465 23.59 7.05 -29.40
CA PHE A 465 22.66 6.29 -28.57
C PHE A 465 22.89 4.78 -28.79
N LYS A 466 23.14 4.03 -27.72
CA LYS A 466 23.43 2.59 -27.80
C LYS A 466 22.84 1.85 -26.60
N VAL A 467 21.96 0.89 -26.86
CA VAL A 467 21.52 -0.04 -25.82
C VAL A 467 22.69 -0.97 -25.51
N VAL A 468 23.20 -0.95 -24.27
CA VAL A 468 24.39 -1.73 -23.87
C VAL A 468 24.05 -2.94 -23.01
N TYR A 469 22.86 -2.98 -22.40
CA TYR A 469 22.36 -4.12 -21.63
C TYR A 469 20.83 -4.14 -21.65
N THR A 470 20.25 -5.34 -21.66
CA THR A 470 18.82 -5.63 -21.45
C THR A 470 18.72 -6.88 -20.58
N ALA A 471 17.78 -6.91 -19.64
CA ALA A 471 17.57 -8.03 -18.71
C ALA A 471 16.66 -9.13 -19.32
N THR A 472 16.92 -9.45 -20.58
CA THR A 472 16.25 -10.48 -21.38
C THR A 472 17.15 -11.70 -21.51
N ASP A 473 16.61 -12.93 -21.51
CA ASP A 473 17.40 -14.15 -21.79
C ASP A 473 18.59 -14.26 -20.80
N TYR A 474 18.27 -14.14 -19.49
CA TYR A 474 19.18 -13.89 -18.39
C TYR A 474 19.30 -15.04 -17.36
N LEU A 475 18.34 -15.96 -17.31
CA LEU A 475 18.38 -17.17 -16.48
C LEU A 475 18.77 -18.40 -17.31
N ARG A 476 19.35 -19.42 -16.68
CA ARG A 476 19.83 -20.64 -17.35
C ARG A 476 18.72 -21.56 -17.88
N SER A 477 17.50 -21.40 -17.38
CA SER A 477 16.30 -22.13 -17.80
C SER A 477 15.38 -21.22 -18.58
N ASN A 478 14.64 -21.79 -19.54
CA ASN A 478 13.64 -21.09 -20.32
C ASN A 478 12.26 -21.21 -19.62
N PRO A 479 11.32 -20.28 -19.85
CA PRO A 479 9.96 -20.39 -19.33
C PRO A 479 9.27 -21.72 -19.69
N SER A 480 9.51 -22.22 -20.90
CA SER A 480 8.97 -23.47 -21.44
C SER A 480 9.27 -24.71 -20.60
N ASP A 481 10.40 -24.72 -19.91
CA ASP A 481 10.96 -25.91 -19.23
C ASP A 481 10.09 -26.35 -18.04
N TYR A 482 9.25 -25.43 -17.57
CA TYR A 482 8.36 -25.62 -16.43
C TYR A 482 6.91 -25.93 -16.82
N LEU A 483 6.51 -25.80 -18.09
CA LEU A 483 5.11 -25.77 -18.50
C LEU A 483 4.56 -27.15 -18.90
N VAL A 484 3.24 -27.30 -18.81
CA VAL A 484 2.49 -28.43 -19.40
C VAL A 484 2.74 -28.51 -20.91
N GLU A 485 2.80 -29.72 -21.49
CA GLU A 485 3.28 -29.96 -22.86
C GLU A 485 2.64 -29.09 -23.96
N GLU A 486 1.35 -28.73 -23.83
CA GLU A 486 0.67 -27.80 -24.74
C GLU A 486 1.28 -26.39 -24.69
N GLN A 487 1.35 -25.79 -23.49
CA GLN A 487 1.93 -24.46 -23.31
C GLN A 487 3.45 -24.47 -23.51
N LYS A 488 4.14 -25.55 -23.14
CA LYS A 488 5.56 -25.78 -23.46
C LYS A 488 5.82 -25.79 -24.97
N THR A 489 4.92 -26.39 -25.76
CA THR A 489 4.99 -26.35 -27.24
C THR A 489 4.73 -24.92 -27.76
N LYS A 490 3.75 -24.22 -27.19
CA LYS A 490 3.36 -22.85 -27.56
C LYS A 490 4.42 -21.79 -27.23
N TYR A 491 5.13 -21.96 -26.11
CA TYR A 491 6.12 -21.04 -25.58
C TYR A 491 7.57 -21.53 -25.74
N LYS A 492 7.82 -22.58 -26.53
CA LYS A 492 9.15 -23.17 -26.76
C LYS A 492 10.22 -22.17 -27.24
N ASP A 493 9.80 -21.15 -27.98
CA ASP A 493 10.66 -20.12 -28.58
C ASP A 493 10.69 -18.82 -27.74
N PHE A 494 9.98 -18.80 -26.60
CA PHE A 494 9.96 -17.66 -25.69
C PHE A 494 11.13 -17.73 -24.71
N GLN A 495 11.60 -16.57 -24.27
CA GLN A 495 12.58 -16.42 -23.20
C GLN A 495 11.97 -15.65 -22.03
N GLU A 496 12.61 -15.70 -20.88
CA GLU A 496 12.28 -14.88 -19.73
C GLU A 496 12.86 -13.46 -19.85
N PHE A 497 12.19 -12.48 -19.25
CA PHE A 497 12.78 -11.16 -19.06
C PHE A 497 12.37 -10.49 -17.75
N ILE A 498 13.25 -9.60 -17.30
CA ILE A 498 12.90 -8.44 -16.50
C ILE A 498 12.91 -7.24 -17.42
N ASP A 499 11.94 -6.34 -17.25
CA ASP A 499 11.83 -5.12 -18.04
C ASP A 499 12.82 -4.03 -17.56
N PHE A 500 14.11 -4.30 -17.72
CA PHE A 500 15.21 -3.39 -17.41
C PHE A 500 16.21 -3.32 -18.56
N ALA A 501 16.65 -2.10 -18.89
CA ALA A 501 17.64 -1.83 -19.91
C ALA A 501 18.58 -0.69 -19.50
N VAL A 502 19.74 -0.64 -20.17
CA VAL A 502 20.73 0.44 -20.03
C VAL A 502 21.04 1.06 -21.38
N LEU A 503 20.80 2.37 -21.47
CA LEU A 503 21.14 3.19 -22.62
C LEU A 503 22.46 3.93 -22.36
N GLU A 504 23.44 3.76 -23.24
CA GLU A 504 24.62 4.61 -23.34
C GLU A 504 24.31 5.84 -24.19
N ILE A 505 24.77 7.01 -23.73
CA ILE A 505 24.80 8.27 -24.47
C ILE A 505 26.24 8.78 -24.51
N ASP A 506 26.80 8.89 -25.72
CA ASP A 506 28.12 9.46 -25.99
C ASP A 506 27.98 10.91 -26.48
N PHE A 507 28.24 11.86 -25.57
CA PHE A 507 28.12 13.30 -25.83
C PHE A 507 29.15 13.81 -26.85
N THR A 508 30.21 13.05 -27.18
CA THR A 508 31.18 13.43 -28.23
C THR A 508 30.65 13.23 -29.66
N LYS A 509 29.59 12.42 -29.81
CA LYS A 509 28.95 12.06 -31.08
C LYS A 509 27.67 12.87 -31.38
N LEU A 510 27.32 13.80 -30.50
CA LEU A 510 26.18 14.71 -30.66
C LEU A 510 26.53 15.95 -31.49
N ASP A 511 25.51 16.54 -32.12
CA ASP A 511 25.61 17.90 -32.67
C ASP A 511 25.36 18.94 -31.56
N LEU A 512 26.44 19.60 -31.13
CA LEU A 512 26.40 20.65 -30.10
C LEU A 512 26.38 22.06 -30.71
N GLN A 513 26.18 22.18 -32.03
CA GLN A 513 26.09 23.45 -32.77
C GLN A 513 27.21 24.45 -32.45
N THR A 514 28.41 23.93 -32.18
CA THR A 514 29.67 24.62 -31.83
C THR A 514 29.65 25.58 -30.63
N ARG A 515 28.60 25.60 -29.79
CA ARG A 515 28.47 26.58 -28.69
C ARG A 515 29.12 26.20 -27.36
N VAL A 516 29.29 24.90 -27.10
CA VAL A 516 29.90 24.33 -25.88
C VAL A 516 30.66 23.06 -26.22
N SER A 517 31.62 22.67 -25.37
CA SER A 517 32.26 21.36 -25.48
C SER A 517 31.33 20.23 -25.02
N ALA A 518 31.63 19.00 -25.46
CA ALA A 518 30.95 17.80 -24.95
C ALA A 518 31.14 17.60 -23.45
N GLU A 519 32.24 18.10 -22.88
CA GLU A 519 32.50 18.04 -21.44
C GLU A 519 31.55 18.96 -20.66
N GLU A 520 31.43 20.22 -21.08
CA GLU A 520 30.53 21.22 -20.47
C GLU A 520 29.06 20.82 -20.64
N PHE A 521 28.68 20.34 -21.82
CA PHE A 521 27.31 19.93 -22.09
C PHE A 521 26.90 18.68 -21.31
N ALA A 522 27.76 17.65 -21.22
CA ALA A 522 27.51 16.49 -20.37
C ALA A 522 27.38 16.89 -18.89
N ARG A 523 28.21 17.84 -18.44
CA ARG A 523 28.20 18.41 -17.08
C ARG A 523 26.91 19.19 -16.78
N GLU A 524 26.39 19.96 -17.72
CA GLU A 524 25.09 20.64 -17.57
C GLU A 524 23.93 19.64 -17.59
N PHE A 525 23.91 18.74 -18.58
CA PHE A 525 22.89 17.70 -18.76
C PHE A 525 22.71 16.86 -17.50
N THR A 526 23.82 16.39 -16.92
CA THR A 526 23.84 15.53 -15.72
C THR A 526 23.88 16.30 -14.41
N ASN A 527 23.63 17.62 -14.44
CA ASN A 527 23.65 18.50 -13.26
C ASN A 527 24.96 18.38 -12.42
N GLY A 528 26.10 18.05 -13.03
CA GLY A 528 27.38 17.87 -12.34
C GLY A 528 27.47 16.62 -11.45
N TYR A 529 26.65 15.59 -11.70
CA TYR A 529 26.61 14.36 -10.89
C TYR A 529 27.98 13.70 -10.65
N ALA A 530 28.88 13.69 -11.63
CA ALA A 530 30.21 13.06 -11.46
C ALA A 530 31.09 13.76 -10.42
N GLU A 531 30.81 15.02 -10.09
CA GLU A 531 31.53 15.81 -9.09
C GLU A 531 30.93 15.68 -7.67
N ASN A 532 29.75 15.05 -7.54
CA ASN A 532 29.01 14.97 -6.28
C ASN A 532 28.79 13.50 -5.85
N THR A 533 29.85 12.88 -5.35
CA THR A 533 29.87 11.49 -4.87
C THR A 533 28.87 11.21 -3.74
N ALA A 534 28.55 12.21 -2.90
CA ALA A 534 27.52 12.13 -1.86
C ALA A 534 26.08 12.02 -2.42
N ASN A 535 25.90 12.26 -3.72
CA ASN A 535 24.66 12.07 -4.45
C ASN A 535 24.68 10.86 -5.40
N HIS A 536 25.78 10.10 -5.47
CA HIS A 536 25.82 8.89 -6.29
C HIS A 536 24.83 7.85 -5.80
N ILE A 537 24.28 7.09 -6.76
CA ILE A 537 23.42 5.95 -6.50
C ILE A 537 24.25 4.78 -5.94
N LYS A 538 23.55 3.87 -5.27
CA LYS A 538 24.07 2.58 -4.79
C LYS A 538 23.05 1.49 -5.15
N PHE A 539 23.29 0.25 -4.76
CA PHE A 539 22.36 -0.85 -4.97
C PHE A 539 22.06 -1.57 -3.66
N LEU A 540 20.82 -2.03 -3.50
CA LEU A 540 20.40 -2.79 -2.32
C LEU A 540 21.12 -4.15 -2.31
N LYS A 541 21.95 -4.40 -1.27
CA LYS A 541 22.86 -5.57 -1.20
C LYS A 541 22.16 -6.92 -1.03
N ASN A 542 21.01 -6.93 -0.38
CA ASN A 542 20.14 -8.10 -0.21
C ASN A 542 18.73 -7.71 -0.65
N SER A 543 18.00 -8.59 -1.34
CA SER A 543 16.60 -8.31 -1.65
C SER A 543 15.72 -8.24 -0.38
N TYR A 544 14.58 -7.57 -0.46
CA TYR A 544 13.59 -7.59 0.63
C TYR A 544 12.87 -8.94 0.78
N LEU A 545 13.05 -9.87 -0.17
CA LEU A 545 12.64 -11.27 0.03
C LEU A 545 13.57 -11.99 1.02
N LYS A 546 14.87 -11.68 1.01
CA LYS A 546 15.87 -12.20 1.95
C LYS A 546 15.86 -11.51 3.31
N ASP A 547 15.65 -10.19 3.35
CA ASP A 547 15.52 -9.43 4.61
C ASP A 547 14.25 -8.56 4.57
N SER A 548 13.10 -9.18 4.78
CA SER A 548 11.80 -8.49 4.83
C SER A 548 11.67 -7.56 6.04
N SER A 549 12.50 -7.70 7.07
CA SER A 549 12.51 -6.79 8.23
C SER A 549 12.88 -5.34 7.84
N LYS A 550 13.54 -5.16 6.69
CA LYS A 550 13.84 -3.86 6.09
C LYS A 550 12.65 -3.17 5.45
N ILE A 551 11.50 -3.84 5.27
CA ILE A 551 10.34 -3.27 4.58
C ILE A 551 8.97 -3.62 5.19
N ASP A 552 8.90 -4.53 6.17
CA ASP A 552 7.68 -4.79 6.95
C ASP A 552 7.44 -3.67 7.97
N VAL A 553 6.51 -2.80 7.64
CA VAL A 553 6.32 -1.50 8.30
C VAL A 553 5.13 -1.53 9.25
N PRO A 554 5.29 -1.14 10.54
CA PRO A 554 4.17 -1.03 11.47
C PRO A 554 3.06 -0.11 10.95
N LEU A 555 1.82 -0.63 10.93
CA LEU A 555 0.65 0.13 10.48
C LEU A 555 0.34 1.30 11.43
N SER A 556 0.52 1.10 12.74
CA SER A 556 0.50 2.17 13.74
C SER A 556 1.63 3.17 13.50
N ARG A 557 1.27 4.46 13.34
CA ARG A 557 2.26 5.55 13.22
C ARG A 557 3.14 5.66 14.46
N ALA A 558 2.56 5.60 15.66
CA ALA A 558 3.30 5.70 16.92
C ALA A 558 4.34 4.59 17.07
N GLU A 559 4.00 3.35 16.67
CA GLU A 559 4.95 2.25 16.69
C GLU A 559 6.00 2.35 15.59
N ARG A 560 5.64 2.85 14.41
CA ARG A 560 6.59 3.08 13.31
C ARG A 560 7.64 4.12 13.71
N ASP A 561 7.19 5.28 14.18
CA ASP A 561 8.06 6.41 14.53
C ASP A 561 9.01 6.02 15.69
N ALA A 562 8.52 5.23 16.67
CA ALA A 562 9.34 4.68 17.75
C ALA A 562 10.26 3.52 17.31
N LYS A 563 9.69 2.42 16.81
CA LYS A 563 10.36 1.10 16.67
C LYS A 563 11.00 0.88 15.29
N TYR A 564 10.39 1.36 14.20
CA TYR A 564 10.84 1.00 12.85
C TYR A 564 12.16 1.68 12.49
N LYS A 565 13.10 0.91 11.92
CA LYS A 565 14.43 1.35 11.48
C LYS A 565 14.82 0.73 10.12
N GLY A 566 13.83 0.23 9.38
CA GLY A 566 13.98 -0.23 8.00
C GLY A 566 13.86 0.93 7.01
N ASP A 567 13.67 0.58 5.74
CA ASP A 567 13.67 1.50 4.62
C ASP A 567 12.30 2.18 4.41
N SER A 568 12.35 3.31 3.71
CA SER A 568 11.20 3.92 3.03
C SER A 568 11.56 4.17 1.57
N LEU A 569 10.59 3.94 0.68
CA LEU A 569 10.77 3.89 -0.77
C LEU A 569 10.36 5.20 -1.43
N PHE A 570 11.24 5.72 -2.27
CA PHE A 570 11.09 6.92 -3.07
C PHE A 570 11.04 6.50 -4.53
N ALA A 571 9.86 6.57 -5.14
CA ALA A 571 9.65 6.40 -6.57
C ALA A 571 9.44 7.77 -7.23
N LEU A 572 10.01 7.97 -8.42
CA LEU A 572 9.93 9.25 -9.14
C LEU A 572 10.02 9.03 -10.66
N GLY A 573 9.15 9.71 -11.41
CA GLY A 573 9.14 9.65 -12.88
C GLY A 573 8.23 10.67 -13.56
N PHE A 574 8.07 10.51 -14.88
CA PHE A 574 7.45 11.48 -15.78
C PHE A 574 6.32 10.88 -16.65
N PRO A 575 5.21 10.40 -16.05
CA PRO A 575 4.02 10.01 -16.82
C PRO A 575 3.43 11.14 -17.65
N SER A 576 2.64 10.77 -18.66
CA SER A 576 1.85 11.72 -19.45
C SER A 576 0.91 12.55 -18.57
N THR A 577 0.86 13.85 -18.86
CA THR A 577 -0.03 14.82 -18.21
C THR A 577 -1.52 14.47 -18.38
N ALA A 578 -1.88 13.60 -19.33
CA ALA A 578 -3.25 13.10 -19.48
C ALA A 578 -3.78 12.35 -18.24
N GLY A 579 -2.91 11.90 -17.32
CA GLY A 579 -3.29 11.28 -16.05
C GLY A 579 -3.19 12.20 -14.83
N ASP A 580 -2.79 13.46 -14.99
CA ASP A 580 -2.66 14.43 -13.89
C ASP A 580 -4.03 14.93 -13.43
N TYR A 581 -4.63 14.17 -12.50
CA TYR A 581 -5.92 14.47 -11.90
C TYR A 581 -5.90 15.68 -10.94
N PHE A 582 -4.75 16.32 -10.73
CA PHE A 582 -4.62 17.55 -9.93
C PHE A 582 -4.68 18.83 -10.78
N LEU A 583 -4.85 18.74 -12.10
CA LEU A 583 -5.02 19.90 -12.98
C LEU A 583 -6.42 20.51 -12.83
N ASP A 584 -6.51 21.77 -12.39
CA ASP A 584 -7.79 22.48 -12.39
C ASP A 584 -8.16 22.99 -13.79
N LYS A 585 -9.39 22.69 -14.22
CA LYS A 585 -9.92 23.03 -15.55
C LYS A 585 -9.92 24.52 -15.90
N TYR A 586 -9.86 25.42 -14.91
CA TYR A 586 -9.81 26.87 -15.12
C TYR A 586 -8.40 27.41 -14.94
N GLN A 587 -7.74 27.12 -13.81
CA GLN A 587 -6.39 27.61 -13.48
C GLN A 587 -5.32 26.99 -14.38
N ASP A 588 -5.34 25.67 -14.57
CA ASP A 588 -4.34 24.94 -15.36
C ASP A 588 -4.75 24.79 -16.85
N SER A 589 -5.74 25.57 -17.32
CA SER A 589 -6.32 25.46 -18.67
C SER A 589 -5.32 25.52 -19.83
N ARG A 590 -4.16 26.17 -19.66
CA ARG A 590 -3.05 26.14 -20.64
C ARG A 590 -2.26 24.82 -20.61
N GLN A 591 -1.98 24.27 -19.43
CA GLN A 591 -1.30 22.97 -19.27
C GLN A 591 -2.19 21.83 -19.79
N ILE A 592 -3.50 21.91 -19.55
CA ILE A 592 -4.50 20.94 -20.04
C ILE A 592 -4.53 20.87 -21.57
N LYS A 593 -4.40 21.99 -22.29
CA LYS A 593 -4.33 22.02 -23.77
C LYS A 593 -3.16 21.19 -24.33
N PHE A 594 -2.10 21.00 -23.55
CA PHE A 594 -0.92 20.24 -23.95
C PHE A 594 -0.84 18.85 -23.29
N ASN A 595 -1.89 18.36 -22.63
CA ASN A 595 -1.81 17.14 -21.81
C ASN A 595 -1.44 15.86 -22.60
N LYS A 596 -1.68 15.83 -23.91
CA LYS A 596 -1.29 14.73 -24.83
C LYS A 596 0.20 14.70 -25.20
N VAL A 597 0.92 15.81 -25.01
CA VAL A 597 2.32 15.98 -25.46
C VAL A 597 3.28 16.35 -24.32
N SER A 598 2.75 16.90 -23.22
CA SER A 598 3.45 17.14 -21.96
C SER A 598 3.46 15.89 -21.07
N THR A 599 4.49 15.79 -20.26
CA THR A 599 4.57 14.93 -19.08
C THR A 599 4.42 15.75 -17.79
N SER A 600 4.20 15.06 -16.67
CA SER A 600 4.16 15.65 -15.33
C SER A 600 5.11 14.88 -14.43
N LEU A 601 5.83 15.56 -13.54
CA LEU A 601 6.54 14.89 -12.44
C LEU A 601 5.52 14.15 -11.56
N TRP A 602 5.80 12.91 -11.18
CA TRP A 602 5.08 12.19 -10.13
C TRP A 602 6.03 11.55 -9.13
N VAL A 603 5.61 11.52 -7.86
CA VAL A 603 6.28 10.82 -6.75
C VAL A 603 5.28 9.98 -5.96
N ASN A 604 5.74 8.97 -5.21
CA ASN A 604 4.86 8.16 -4.36
C ASN A 604 4.46 8.81 -3.01
N GLY A 605 4.29 10.14 -3.01
CA GLY A 605 3.75 10.90 -1.89
C GLY A 605 2.23 10.82 -1.79
N GLU A 606 1.67 11.36 -0.70
CA GLU A 606 0.22 11.41 -0.50
C GLU A 606 -0.42 12.59 -1.25
N SER A 607 -1.62 12.39 -1.81
CA SER A 607 -2.38 13.46 -2.49
C SER A 607 -2.83 14.58 -1.55
N SER A 608 -2.95 14.31 -0.25
CA SER A 608 -3.19 15.29 0.83
C SER A 608 -2.14 16.40 0.88
N TRP A 609 -0.93 16.14 0.38
CA TRP A 609 0.18 17.11 0.38
C TRP A 609 0.09 18.12 -0.78
N TYR A 610 -0.71 17.84 -1.83
CA TYR A 610 -0.77 18.68 -3.02
C TYR A 610 -1.28 20.09 -2.70
N GLY A 611 -0.46 21.11 -2.98
CA GLY A 611 -0.76 22.50 -2.68
C GLY A 611 -0.71 22.88 -1.19
N GLN A 612 -0.35 21.96 -0.28
CA GLN A 612 -0.41 22.18 1.18
C GLN A 612 0.97 22.21 1.87
N LEU A 613 2.07 21.90 1.18
CA LEU A 613 3.41 21.84 1.78
C LEU A 613 4.10 23.21 1.98
N SER A 614 3.51 24.29 1.48
CA SER A 614 4.03 25.66 1.64
C SER A 614 3.93 26.11 3.10
N ILE A 615 5.07 26.42 3.72
CA ILE A 615 5.12 26.92 5.10
C ILE A 615 4.72 28.41 5.11
N PRO A 616 3.69 28.83 5.87
CA PRO A 616 3.38 30.25 6.06
C PRO A 616 4.51 30.94 6.85
N GLU A 617 4.76 32.23 6.62
CA GLU A 617 5.87 32.98 7.25
C GLU A 617 5.89 32.92 8.79
N ASN A 618 4.73 32.72 9.42
CA ASN A 618 4.56 32.57 10.87
C ASN A 618 3.83 31.26 11.26
N GLY A 619 3.82 30.26 10.39
CA GLY A 619 3.09 29.00 10.58
C GLY A 619 3.96 27.82 11.03
N GLU A 620 3.35 26.84 11.71
CA GLU A 620 4.03 25.57 11.99
C GLU A 620 4.05 24.65 10.78
N ASP A 621 5.12 23.87 10.63
CA ASP A 621 5.28 22.89 9.57
C ASP A 621 4.54 21.58 9.91
N HIS A 622 3.21 21.59 9.79
CA HIS A 622 2.33 20.44 10.11
C HIS A 622 2.65 19.15 9.32
N PHE A 623 3.41 19.24 8.23
CA PHE A 623 3.81 18.12 7.39
C PHE A 623 5.24 17.61 7.66
N LYS A 624 6.04 18.30 8.46
CA LYS A 624 7.49 18.08 8.68
C LYS A 624 7.92 16.61 8.77
N ASP A 625 7.28 15.87 9.66
CA ASP A 625 7.62 14.47 9.92
C ASP A 625 6.96 13.50 8.93
N GLN A 626 5.83 13.91 8.33
CA GLN A 626 5.07 13.10 7.37
C GLN A 626 5.85 12.97 6.05
N ILE A 627 6.39 14.10 5.57
CA ILE A 627 7.13 14.18 4.30
C ILE A 627 8.62 13.87 4.43
N LYS A 628 9.11 13.49 5.61
CA LYS A 628 10.52 13.14 5.82
C LYS A 628 10.92 11.88 5.08
N ASN A 629 10.01 10.91 5.03
CA ASN A 629 10.24 9.56 4.49
C ASN A 629 9.60 9.39 3.10
N GLY A 630 9.97 8.32 2.42
CA GLY A 630 9.22 7.79 1.29
C GLY A 630 7.97 7.02 1.73
N ASN A 631 7.31 6.37 0.78
CA ASN A 631 6.24 5.41 1.06
C ASN A 631 6.82 4.00 1.32
N TYR A 632 6.01 2.95 1.21
CA TYR A 632 6.42 1.57 1.48
C TYR A 632 5.91 0.63 0.38
N LEU A 633 5.81 -0.68 0.67
CA LEU A 633 5.13 -1.64 -0.21
C LEU A 633 3.61 -1.64 0.02
N SER A 634 2.86 -1.95 -1.04
CA SER A 634 1.40 -2.05 -1.05
C SER A 634 0.93 -3.32 -0.36
N TYR A 635 -0.21 -3.25 0.32
CA TYR A 635 -0.83 -4.40 0.95
C TYR A 635 -1.72 -5.23 -0.02
N THR A 636 -1.74 -4.88 -1.32
CA THR A 636 -2.64 -5.44 -2.34
C THR A 636 -2.57 -6.98 -2.44
N LEU A 637 -3.72 -7.62 -2.22
CA LEU A 637 -3.86 -9.08 -2.10
C LEU A 637 -3.85 -9.80 -3.46
N GLY A 638 -4.26 -9.12 -4.53
CA GLY A 638 -4.24 -9.64 -5.90
C GLY A 638 -2.84 -9.83 -6.49
N TYR A 639 -1.83 -9.21 -5.88
CA TYR A 639 -0.42 -9.26 -6.26
C TYR A 639 0.45 -10.06 -5.28
N ARG A 640 -0.14 -10.75 -4.30
CA ARG A 640 0.63 -11.39 -3.21
C ARG A 640 0.80 -12.90 -3.44
N SER A 641 2.00 -13.33 -3.85
CA SER A 641 2.39 -14.76 -3.87
C SER A 641 2.95 -15.21 -2.50
N PHE A 642 3.86 -14.41 -1.91
CA PHE A 642 4.34 -14.59 -0.54
C PHE A 642 3.36 -13.98 0.46
N ILE A 643 2.47 -14.79 1.04
CA ILE A 643 1.29 -14.30 1.76
C ILE A 643 1.63 -13.49 3.03
N ASP A 644 2.81 -13.77 3.60
CA ASP A 644 3.40 -13.14 4.78
C ASP A 644 4.17 -11.85 4.49
N LYS A 645 4.49 -11.54 3.21
CA LYS A 645 5.32 -10.41 2.80
C LYS A 645 4.54 -9.43 1.90
N PRO A 646 3.87 -8.41 2.46
CA PRO A 646 3.04 -7.47 1.70
C PRO A 646 3.82 -6.79 0.55
N GLY A 647 3.31 -6.93 -0.66
CA GLY A 647 3.88 -6.29 -1.85
C GLY A 647 5.23 -6.84 -2.32
N ILE A 648 5.62 -8.06 -1.89
CA ILE A 648 6.73 -8.82 -2.48
C ILE A 648 6.14 -10.00 -3.25
N ALA A 649 6.57 -10.21 -4.50
CA ALA A 649 6.00 -11.24 -5.36
C ALA A 649 7.01 -11.83 -6.36
N ASP A 650 6.81 -13.11 -6.67
CA ASP A 650 7.39 -13.77 -7.83
C ASP A 650 6.51 -13.45 -9.05
N LEU A 651 7.10 -12.85 -10.09
CA LEU A 651 6.33 -12.35 -11.22
C LEU A 651 5.88 -13.46 -12.19
N PHE A 652 6.61 -14.58 -12.25
CA PHE A 652 6.28 -15.73 -13.09
C PHE A 652 5.13 -16.57 -12.52
N ILE A 653 5.05 -16.67 -11.18
CA ILE A 653 3.88 -17.22 -10.49
C ILE A 653 2.70 -16.25 -10.59
N LEU A 654 2.94 -14.95 -10.37
CA LEU A 654 1.88 -13.94 -10.27
C LEU A 654 1.14 -13.67 -11.59
N SER A 655 1.86 -13.27 -12.63
CA SER A 655 1.32 -13.02 -13.97
C SER A 655 2.49 -12.79 -14.96
N PRO A 656 2.98 -13.85 -15.63
CA PRO A 656 4.08 -13.72 -16.60
C PRO A 656 3.66 -12.99 -17.89
N ILE A 657 2.38 -12.64 -18.02
CA ILE A 657 1.75 -12.00 -19.18
C ILE A 657 0.91 -10.80 -18.71
N GLU A 658 1.55 -9.73 -18.22
CA GLU A 658 0.85 -8.49 -17.83
C GLU A 658 0.37 -7.65 -19.04
N THR A 659 0.98 -7.81 -20.21
CA THR A 659 0.77 -6.90 -21.36
C THR A 659 -0.16 -7.45 -22.44
N ALA A 660 -0.96 -8.49 -22.15
CA ALA A 660 -1.89 -9.15 -23.07
C ALA A 660 -3.08 -8.29 -23.51
N LYS A 661 -2.80 -7.17 -24.19
CA LYS A 661 -3.79 -6.54 -25.07
C LYS A 661 -4.09 -7.55 -26.18
N ARG A 662 -5.33 -8.03 -26.23
CA ARG A 662 -5.83 -8.70 -27.43
C ARG A 662 -5.79 -7.69 -28.57
N ASP A 663 -5.20 -8.10 -29.68
CA ASP A 663 -5.25 -7.34 -30.92
C ASP A 663 -6.73 -7.15 -31.33
N PRO A 664 -7.20 -5.92 -31.63
CA PRO A 664 -8.65 -5.69 -31.81
C PRO A 664 -9.28 -6.45 -32.96
N GLU A 665 -8.50 -6.75 -34.02
CA GLU A 665 -9.00 -7.37 -35.25
C GLU A 665 -8.87 -8.89 -35.20
N THR A 666 -7.72 -9.40 -34.77
CA THR A 666 -7.42 -10.85 -34.74
C THR A 666 -7.73 -11.52 -33.41
N GLN A 667 -7.99 -10.74 -32.35
CA GLN A 667 -8.20 -11.19 -30.96
C GLN A 667 -7.04 -11.98 -30.34
N GLN A 668 -5.88 -12.04 -31.02
CA GLN A 668 -4.68 -12.71 -30.54
C GLN A 668 -3.99 -11.91 -29.43
N ILE A 669 -3.33 -12.62 -28.51
CA ILE A 669 -2.59 -11.98 -27.42
C ILE A 669 -1.31 -11.34 -27.96
N LYS A 670 -1.15 -10.03 -27.75
CA LYS A 670 0.10 -9.33 -28.01
C LYS A 670 1.07 -9.51 -26.84
N TYR A 671 2.02 -10.41 -27.02
CA TYR A 671 3.15 -10.60 -26.11
C TYR A 671 4.15 -9.44 -26.20
N PHE A 672 5.05 -9.32 -25.21
CA PHE A 672 6.23 -8.47 -25.36
C PHE A 672 7.22 -9.12 -26.34
N GLU A 673 7.73 -8.33 -27.27
CA GLU A 673 8.64 -8.76 -28.33
C GLU A 673 9.77 -7.74 -28.48
N TYR A 674 11.02 -8.21 -28.52
CA TYR A 674 12.23 -7.41 -28.63
C TYR A 674 13.32 -8.24 -29.34
N ASP A 675 14.12 -7.61 -30.21
CA ASP A 675 15.17 -8.28 -31.01
C ASP A 675 14.69 -9.58 -31.73
N GLY A 676 13.44 -9.57 -32.21
CA GLY A 676 12.79 -10.71 -32.88
C GLY A 676 12.40 -11.88 -31.97
N LYS A 677 12.67 -11.80 -30.66
CA LYS A 677 12.28 -12.78 -29.63
C LYS A 677 11.04 -12.32 -28.87
N LYS A 678 10.24 -13.28 -28.40
CA LYS A 678 9.08 -13.04 -27.53
C LYS A 678 9.42 -13.43 -26.09
N TYR A 679 8.84 -12.70 -25.13
CA TYR A 679 9.23 -12.86 -23.73
C TYR A 679 8.04 -13.01 -22.76
N LEU A 680 8.31 -13.71 -21.65
CA LEU A 680 7.45 -13.84 -20.49
C LEU A 680 8.14 -13.21 -19.26
N TYR A 681 7.40 -12.44 -18.47
CA TYR A 681 7.95 -11.82 -17.26
C TYR A 681 8.36 -12.89 -16.23
N SER A 682 9.55 -12.76 -15.65
CA SER A 682 10.04 -13.65 -14.59
C SER A 682 11.04 -12.95 -13.68
N GLY A 683 11.03 -13.28 -12.39
CA GLY A 683 11.95 -12.74 -11.39
C GLY A 683 11.24 -12.15 -10.17
N LEU A 684 12.03 -11.55 -9.29
CA LEU A 684 11.53 -10.93 -8.07
C LEU A 684 10.94 -9.55 -8.38
N SER A 685 9.78 -9.27 -7.81
CA SER A 685 9.05 -8.02 -8.04
C SER A 685 8.52 -7.43 -6.73
N TYR A 686 8.33 -6.11 -6.75
CA TYR A 686 7.79 -5.33 -5.65
C TYR A 686 6.62 -4.46 -6.11
N ALA A 687 5.57 -4.40 -5.30
CA ALA A 687 4.41 -3.53 -5.52
C ALA A 687 4.53 -2.27 -4.64
N PRO A 688 4.96 -1.11 -5.17
CA PRO A 688 5.09 0.12 -4.39
C PRO A 688 3.72 0.70 -3.98
N LYS A 689 3.63 1.18 -2.73
CA LYS A 689 2.47 1.90 -2.22
C LYS A 689 2.45 3.32 -2.76
N HIS A 690 1.26 3.75 -3.17
CA HIS A 690 0.97 5.06 -3.77
C HIS A 690 1.82 5.42 -4.98
N TYR A 691 2.15 4.42 -5.80
CA TYR A 691 2.66 4.63 -7.14
C TYR A 691 1.83 3.77 -8.10
N SER A 692 0.94 4.42 -8.85
CA SER A 692 0.24 3.88 -10.02
C SER A 692 -0.02 4.95 -11.09
N PRO A 693 0.98 5.78 -11.46
CA PRO A 693 0.84 6.71 -12.58
C PRO A 693 0.60 5.99 -13.92
N ILE A 694 0.09 6.73 -14.91
CA ILE A 694 -0.15 6.20 -16.27
C ILE A 694 1.16 6.08 -17.08
N GLY A 695 1.05 5.71 -18.37
CA GLY A 695 2.18 5.57 -19.30
C GLY A 695 3.09 6.81 -19.36
N GLY A 696 4.38 6.57 -19.63
CA GLY A 696 5.48 7.54 -19.47
C GLY A 696 6.21 7.41 -18.12
N SER A 697 5.56 6.83 -17.10
CA SER A 697 6.21 6.46 -15.83
C SER A 697 7.15 5.26 -15.95
N SER A 698 7.00 4.45 -16.99
CA SER A 698 7.89 3.34 -17.37
C SER A 698 9.36 3.71 -17.21
N GLY A 699 10.12 2.93 -16.45
CA GLY A 699 11.55 3.13 -16.21
C GLY A 699 11.87 3.97 -14.97
N SER A 700 10.86 4.42 -14.21
CA SER A 700 11.06 5.11 -12.92
C SER A 700 11.90 4.28 -11.95
N SER A 701 12.97 4.87 -11.40
CA SER A 701 13.75 4.23 -10.33
C SER A 701 12.99 4.26 -9.01
N ILE A 702 12.96 3.13 -8.30
CA ILE A 702 12.55 3.07 -6.90
C ILE A 702 13.81 2.91 -6.04
N ARG A 703 13.97 3.77 -5.03
CA ARG A 703 15.17 3.85 -4.18
C ARG A 703 14.80 3.96 -2.71
N ASN A 704 15.69 3.56 -1.80
CA ASN A 704 15.54 3.84 -0.37
C ASN A 704 16.15 5.21 0.02
N GLN A 705 16.01 5.60 1.29
CA GLN A 705 16.57 6.84 1.85
C GLN A 705 18.11 6.94 1.79
N ASN A 706 18.83 5.83 1.56
CA ASN A 706 20.29 5.81 1.44
C ASN A 706 20.78 6.10 -0.01
N ASN A 707 19.83 6.33 -0.94
CA ASN A 707 20.01 6.36 -2.40
C ASN A 707 20.44 5.00 -2.99
N GLU A 708 20.08 3.90 -2.33
CA GLU A 708 20.24 2.55 -2.87
C GLU A 708 19.04 2.22 -3.77
N LEU A 709 19.32 1.78 -5.00
CA LEU A 709 18.35 1.29 -5.98
C LEU A 709 17.79 -0.06 -5.56
N VAL A 710 16.45 -0.17 -5.65
CA VAL A 710 15.66 -1.32 -5.20
C VAL A 710 15.05 -2.04 -6.40
N SER A 711 14.33 -1.30 -7.25
CA SER A 711 13.65 -1.83 -8.43
C SER A 711 13.44 -0.77 -9.51
N VAL A 712 13.09 -1.22 -10.72
CA VAL A 712 12.60 -0.38 -11.82
C VAL A 712 11.10 -0.63 -12.01
N TRP A 713 10.31 0.44 -12.09
CA TRP A 713 8.87 0.39 -12.35
C TRP A 713 8.58 0.08 -13.83
N HIS A 714 7.60 -0.79 -14.11
CA HIS A 714 7.17 -1.11 -15.48
C HIS A 714 5.65 -1.09 -15.68
N THR A 715 4.86 -1.66 -14.76
CA THR A 715 3.40 -1.80 -14.93
C THR A 715 2.63 -1.01 -13.88
N GLY A 716 1.79 -0.06 -14.31
CA GLY A 716 0.80 0.59 -13.44
C GLY A 716 -0.59 -0.03 -13.57
N ALA A 717 -1.24 -0.33 -12.45
CA ALA A 717 -2.56 -0.95 -12.40
C ALA A 717 -3.54 -0.06 -11.62
N THR A 718 -4.16 0.88 -12.33
CA THR A 718 -5.03 1.93 -11.77
C THR A 718 -6.19 1.39 -10.92
N SER A 719 -6.69 0.18 -11.20
CA SER A 719 -7.72 -0.49 -10.37
C SER A 719 -7.24 -0.83 -8.95
N THR A 720 -5.92 -0.92 -8.73
CA THR A 720 -5.32 -1.23 -7.43
C THR A 720 -4.77 -0.01 -6.69
N ASN A 721 -4.60 1.13 -7.37
CA ASN A 721 -3.75 2.25 -6.93
C ASN A 721 -2.28 1.86 -6.61
N SER A 722 -1.82 0.74 -7.17
CA SER A 722 -0.44 0.25 -7.14
C SER A 722 -0.09 -0.37 -8.51
N GLY A 723 0.96 -1.17 -8.59
CA GLY A 723 1.42 -1.84 -9.79
C GLY A 723 2.70 -2.60 -9.49
N ILE A 724 3.50 -2.91 -10.50
CA ILE A 724 4.66 -3.79 -10.38
C ILE A 724 5.96 -3.09 -10.81
N SER A 725 7.00 -3.35 -10.03
CA SER A 725 8.39 -3.00 -10.31
C SER A 725 9.28 -4.23 -10.18
N SER A 726 10.24 -4.43 -11.09
CA SER A 726 11.16 -5.57 -11.06
C SER A 726 12.38 -5.27 -10.20
N ALA A 727 12.75 -6.16 -9.29
CA ALA A 727 13.92 -6.02 -8.44
C ALA A 727 15.21 -6.29 -9.23
N PHE A 728 16.25 -5.46 -9.03
CA PHE A 728 17.55 -5.62 -9.69
C PHE A 728 18.33 -6.87 -9.24
N ARG A 729 17.92 -7.50 -8.14
CA ARG A 729 18.60 -8.62 -7.50
C ARG A 729 17.60 -9.55 -6.81
N SER A 730 17.87 -10.85 -6.89
CA SER A 730 17.18 -11.93 -6.17
C SER A 730 18.22 -12.91 -5.66
N GLU A 731 18.13 -13.34 -4.40
CA GLU A 731 18.93 -14.47 -3.88
C GLU A 731 18.35 -15.84 -4.25
N GLY A 732 17.16 -15.85 -4.87
CA GLY A 732 16.36 -17.01 -5.23
C GLY A 732 15.45 -17.49 -4.09
N PHE A 733 14.44 -18.30 -4.44
CA PHE A 733 13.56 -18.96 -3.47
C PHE A 733 13.29 -20.41 -3.88
N ASP A 734 13.54 -21.33 -2.94
CA ASP A 734 13.23 -22.75 -3.11
C ASP A 734 11.83 -23.04 -2.59
N TYR A 735 10.89 -23.28 -3.51
CA TYR A 735 9.53 -23.71 -3.23
C TYR A 735 9.44 -25.20 -2.85
N LYS A 736 10.58 -25.87 -2.62
CA LYS A 736 10.69 -27.28 -2.19
C LYS A 736 9.95 -28.23 -3.15
N GLY A 737 9.78 -27.81 -4.41
CA GLY A 737 8.95 -28.46 -5.43
C GLY A 737 7.43 -28.32 -5.26
N LEU A 738 6.91 -27.17 -4.77
CA LEU A 738 5.48 -26.86 -4.78
C LEU A 738 4.99 -26.60 -6.21
N TYR A 739 5.77 -25.83 -6.98
CA TYR A 739 5.50 -25.48 -8.38
C TYR A 739 6.24 -26.43 -9.36
N GLY A 740 6.23 -27.73 -9.06
CA GLY A 740 6.95 -28.74 -9.85
C GLY A 740 8.47 -28.55 -9.77
N GLN A 741 9.13 -28.30 -10.91
CA GLN A 741 10.57 -27.98 -10.97
C GLN A 741 10.86 -26.46 -10.87
N TYR A 742 9.83 -25.61 -10.82
CA TYR A 742 10.03 -24.16 -10.78
C TYR A 742 10.49 -23.66 -9.41
N ASN A 743 11.50 -22.80 -9.44
CA ASN A 743 12.03 -22.04 -8.31
C ASN A 743 12.37 -20.62 -8.78
N LEU A 744 12.19 -19.62 -7.90
CA LEU A 744 12.59 -18.25 -8.20
C LEU A 744 14.12 -18.20 -8.34
N GLY A 745 14.61 -17.74 -9.49
CA GLY A 745 16.03 -17.71 -9.80
C GLY A 745 16.83 -16.71 -8.94
N GLN A 746 18.09 -17.07 -8.68
CA GLN A 746 19.11 -16.18 -8.12
C GLN A 746 19.83 -15.43 -9.23
N TYR A 747 19.78 -14.09 -9.21
CA TYR A 747 20.36 -13.21 -10.22
C TYR A 747 20.74 -11.84 -9.64
N ASP A 748 21.69 -11.16 -10.29
CA ASP A 748 21.95 -9.72 -10.09
C ASP A 748 22.13 -9.06 -11.46
N LEU A 749 21.25 -8.13 -11.83
CA LEU A 749 21.23 -7.51 -13.16
C LEU A 749 22.37 -6.49 -13.35
N ILE A 750 23.03 -6.07 -12.27
CA ILE A 750 24.04 -5.01 -12.27
C ILE A 750 25.44 -5.60 -12.21
N TYR A 751 25.69 -6.43 -11.19
CA TYR A 751 26.99 -7.05 -10.92
C TYR A 751 27.09 -8.49 -11.43
N GLY A 752 25.99 -9.21 -11.60
CA GLY A 752 25.99 -10.62 -12.04
C GLY A 752 26.44 -11.61 -10.95
N GLY A 753 26.73 -12.84 -11.39
CA GLY A 753 27.24 -13.90 -10.52
C GLY A 753 26.18 -14.72 -9.76
N GLY A 754 24.89 -14.59 -10.10
CA GLY A 754 23.85 -15.48 -9.59
C GLY A 754 24.01 -16.90 -10.14
N LYS A 755 23.82 -17.93 -9.30
CA LYS A 755 24.01 -19.35 -9.68
C LYS A 755 23.11 -19.78 -10.85
N ASP A 756 21.90 -19.20 -10.93
CA ASP A 756 20.88 -19.51 -11.94
C ASP A 756 20.97 -18.58 -13.16
N GLN A 757 21.88 -17.59 -13.15
CA GLN A 757 22.06 -16.56 -14.17
C GLN A 757 23.00 -17.03 -15.30
N LYS A 758 22.68 -16.68 -16.56
CA LYS A 758 23.54 -16.88 -17.74
C LYS A 758 24.80 -15.99 -17.62
N GLU A 759 25.97 -16.50 -18.04
CA GLU A 759 27.19 -15.69 -18.07
C GLU A 759 27.07 -14.57 -19.11
N GLY A 760 27.45 -13.34 -18.74
CA GLY A 760 27.27 -12.17 -19.62
C GLY A 760 25.93 -11.48 -19.48
N ALA A 761 24.98 -12.04 -18.72
CA ALA A 761 23.62 -11.51 -18.55
C ALA A 761 23.50 -10.50 -17.38
N SER A 762 24.53 -9.69 -17.17
CA SER A 762 24.56 -8.57 -16.22
C SER A 762 25.20 -7.33 -16.84
N TYR A 763 24.84 -6.13 -16.38
CA TYR A 763 25.35 -4.87 -16.91
C TYR A 763 26.89 -4.77 -16.87
N ARG A 764 27.53 -5.18 -15.76
CA ARG A 764 29.00 -5.29 -15.63
C ARG A 764 29.61 -6.13 -16.75
N GLU A 765 29.03 -7.29 -17.03
CA GLU A 765 29.58 -8.26 -17.97
C GLU A 765 29.26 -7.90 -19.43
N ALA A 766 28.13 -7.23 -19.67
CA ALA A 766 27.81 -6.65 -20.97
C ALA A 766 28.79 -5.51 -21.32
N LEU A 767 29.12 -4.61 -20.37
CA LEU A 767 30.21 -3.64 -20.55
C LEU A 767 31.57 -4.32 -20.77
N LYS A 768 31.89 -5.39 -20.02
CA LYS A 768 33.15 -6.15 -20.19
C LYS A 768 33.24 -6.72 -21.60
N LYS A 769 32.14 -7.27 -22.13
CA LYS A 769 32.03 -7.82 -23.49
C LYS A 769 32.16 -6.73 -24.57
N LEU A 770 31.68 -5.51 -24.31
CA LEU A 770 31.72 -4.39 -25.25
C LEU A 770 33.05 -3.62 -25.27
N TYR A 771 33.73 -3.50 -24.11
CA TYR A 771 34.87 -2.58 -23.93
C TYR A 771 36.12 -3.21 -23.31
N GLY A 772 36.06 -4.49 -22.91
CA GLY A 772 37.22 -5.27 -22.45
C GLY A 772 37.56 -5.13 -20.97
N ASP A 773 38.51 -5.97 -20.54
CA ASP A 773 38.92 -6.19 -19.14
C ASP A 773 39.56 -4.97 -18.44
N SER A 774 39.94 -3.94 -19.19
CA SER A 774 40.52 -2.69 -18.69
C SER A 774 39.50 -1.55 -18.56
N PHE A 775 38.26 -1.74 -18.99
CA PHE A 775 37.22 -0.72 -18.92
C PHE A 775 36.86 -0.38 -17.47
N LYS A 776 36.59 0.91 -17.21
CA LYS A 776 36.28 1.43 -15.88
C LYS A 776 35.12 2.41 -15.90
N THR A 777 34.25 2.28 -14.92
CA THR A 777 33.11 3.17 -14.71
C THR A 777 33.05 3.63 -13.25
N ASN A 778 32.06 4.45 -12.89
CA ASN A 778 31.84 4.85 -11.51
C ASN A 778 31.43 3.67 -10.61
N LEU A 779 30.66 2.71 -11.15
CA LEU A 779 30.29 1.48 -10.44
C LEU A 779 31.38 0.39 -10.49
N PHE A 780 32.23 0.38 -11.52
CA PHE A 780 33.18 -0.71 -11.77
C PHE A 780 34.64 -0.19 -11.91
N GLU A 781 35.37 -0.15 -10.77
CA GLU A 781 36.82 0.12 -10.76
C GLU A 781 37.65 -1.03 -11.36
N ASN A 782 37.11 -2.25 -11.30
CA ASN A 782 37.65 -3.49 -11.85
C ASN A 782 36.49 -4.33 -12.39
N ILE A 783 36.20 -4.20 -13.68
CA ILE A 783 35.02 -4.77 -14.32
C ILE A 783 35.00 -6.31 -14.36
N LYS A 784 36.14 -6.96 -14.13
CA LYS A 784 36.27 -8.42 -14.11
C LYS A 784 35.62 -9.07 -12.88
N GLU A 785 35.47 -8.33 -11.78
CA GLU A 785 35.11 -8.89 -10.48
C GLU A 785 33.78 -8.34 -9.94
N VAL A 786 32.99 -9.23 -9.32
CA VAL A 786 31.87 -8.84 -8.46
C VAL A 786 32.46 -8.31 -7.13
N PRO A 787 32.07 -7.12 -6.63
CA PRO A 787 32.50 -6.66 -5.31
C PRO A 787 31.99 -7.60 -4.22
N ASN A 788 32.76 -7.81 -3.14
CA ASN A 788 32.44 -8.81 -2.11
C ASN A 788 31.03 -8.66 -1.54
N ASP A 789 30.58 -7.43 -1.28
CA ASP A 789 29.24 -7.08 -0.78
C ASP A 789 28.07 -7.51 -1.68
N PHE A 790 28.32 -7.83 -2.95
CA PHE A 790 27.32 -8.28 -3.93
C PHE A 790 27.50 -9.74 -4.36
N LYS A 791 28.55 -10.45 -3.89
CA LYS A 791 28.69 -11.89 -4.13
C LYS A 791 27.57 -12.65 -3.44
N PHE A 792 27.01 -13.67 -4.10
CA PHE A 792 26.05 -14.58 -3.48
C PHE A 792 26.77 -15.57 -2.57
N ASP A 793 26.30 -15.72 -1.33
CA ASP A 793 26.74 -16.80 -0.46
C ASP A 793 26.10 -18.12 -0.90
N ASN A 794 26.76 -18.79 -1.83
CA ASN A 794 26.40 -20.11 -2.32
C ASN A 794 27.00 -21.25 -1.46
N SER A 795 27.59 -20.95 -0.29
CA SER A 795 28.00 -21.95 0.70
C SER A 795 26.85 -22.38 1.61
N ALA A 796 25.86 -21.50 1.81
CA ALA A 796 24.64 -21.75 2.57
C ALA A 796 23.65 -22.68 1.84
N LYS A 797 23.95 -23.99 1.80
CA LYS A 797 22.93 -25.00 1.48
C LYS A 797 21.84 -25.03 2.56
N ALA A 798 20.61 -24.78 2.15
CA ALA A 798 19.36 -25.10 2.85
C ALA A 798 19.28 -24.65 4.34
N ASN A 799 19.02 -23.35 4.56
CA ASN A 799 18.47 -22.84 5.83
C ASN A 799 17.59 -21.60 5.57
N ASN A 800 16.38 -21.83 5.05
CA ASN A 800 15.25 -20.91 5.14
C ASN A 800 14.01 -21.74 5.54
N SER A 801 13.55 -21.53 6.78
CA SER A 801 12.39 -22.15 7.41
C SER A 801 11.31 -21.11 7.64
#